data_AF-A0A352AMJ3-F1
#
_entry.id   AF-A0A352AMJ3-F1
#
_cell.length_a   1.000
_cell.length_b   1.000
_cell.length_c   1.000
_cell.angle_alpha   90.00
_cell.angle_beta   90.00
_cell.angle_gamma   90.00
#
_symmetry.space_group_name_H-M   'P 1'
#
loop_
_entity.id
_entity.type
_entity.pdbx_description
1 polymer ?
#
loop_
_entity_poly.entity_id
_entity_poly.type
_entity_poly.pdbx_seq_one_letter_code
_entity_poly.pdbx_strand_id
1 'polypeptide(L)'
;MPFNIALETIALLVAIGVSLLSSLWITKRILRLNAVAQAQTQLRYAQAQLNAIITHTCDGIMIIDQEGQVRFANPAAVELFNLPLDQLMEYQWGIPVEETAEIELVNSSGEIRTVEMRATATQWLGESVYVIALRDISKHKQAELELRLANERLHYLLNYSSAVIYSCKVPGMGEFKTTFISENVRSIAGYEAQQFLEDGSFWFSRIHPDDQKLMFAGIQRLLAQGYDAVEYRFLHADGTYHWVYDKVQLVRDEAGNPIECIGYWVDISDRKQAEQEQAKLLAIIEATTDTIGIANVAGSSIYLNPAGQQMLKLTQEEVKGFDISTVVAPSALEQFQQQILPTVVQEGIWSGENLLLARDGREIPVSQVIIAHKSVDGLVEFMSTILRDISDSKRIEEELQSSNIILRSIIDSTTDVVFVKDEWGRYVVVNSTVVRWFDKPLEEILGQDDTALFPPEIARQIMAIDERVMATGESLTQEEIIPEKNLTRTLLTTKCPWRNAAGKIIGIVGIARDISDRKRVEDALRESAQRERALTQVQAELLTQTQRQAAQLQEALASAEAANKAKSTFLANMSHELRTPLNGIMGYAQILQGAKNCTPKQKEGLEIIYQCSNHLLTLINDILDLSKIEANKVELYPQDFNFSSFLAGIFDIFRLKAFEKHIHFTYLALNPLPTIVYADEKRLRQVLMNLLSNAVKFTATGGVTFKVEVVQDLDIHGSSFMVHSNQQPITKIRFQVEDTGIGITAEELDKIFLPFEQASSSSFSSEGTGLGLAISQKIVSMMGSRILVKSTLGVGSNFWFDIDLLTTSTSRDSMTAKSPERIIGYYGARRKILVVDDRWENSSVIINMLEPMGFEVYSAENGQEGVAKAVEVQPDLVIADLVMPVMDGWEMTRRLRQFPEFQNTIVIAVSANVFEDDRYKSQESGCNDFLPKPVQAEELFKKLQSYLNLSWIYERAGIGELAVRSENYNSSSLPSHPSSLLYESKAMAIPPREVLVALHEAAESGFVEAVERAALHLQTLGSEYTVFTSRILQLVENFDYEEIAILIAPYLLKDAE
;
A
#
# COMPACT_ATOMS: atom_id res chain seq x y z
N MET A 1 -49.82 138.61 -22.55
CA MET A 1 -49.86 137.14 -22.67
C MET A 1 -48.45 136.58 -22.87
N PRO A 2 -47.58 136.53 -21.83
CA PRO A 2 -46.71 135.36 -21.73
C PRO A 2 -46.43 134.85 -20.29
N PHE A 3 -47.16 135.31 -19.26
CA PHE A 3 -46.86 134.94 -17.86
C PHE A 3 -47.62 133.71 -17.32
N ASN A 4 -48.80 133.36 -17.87
CA ASN A 4 -49.60 132.24 -17.36
C ASN A 4 -49.17 130.84 -17.85
N ILE A 5 -48.55 130.74 -19.04
CA ILE A 5 -48.13 129.44 -19.60
C ILE A 5 -46.88 128.90 -18.89
N ALA A 6 -46.03 129.78 -18.35
CA ALA A 6 -44.82 129.40 -17.62
C ALA A 6 -45.14 128.77 -16.24
N LEU A 7 -46.20 129.20 -15.56
CA LEU A 7 -46.57 128.66 -14.24
C LEU A 7 -47.21 127.27 -14.33
N GLU A 8 -48.06 127.01 -15.34
CA GLU A 8 -48.66 125.68 -15.55
C GLU A 8 -47.63 124.65 -16.02
N THR A 9 -46.66 125.04 -16.85
CA THR A 9 -45.58 124.13 -17.28
C THR A 9 -44.61 123.80 -16.14
N ILE A 10 -44.30 124.75 -15.26
CA ILE A 10 -43.49 124.49 -14.06
C ILE A 10 -44.26 123.58 -13.09
N ALA A 11 -45.56 123.80 -12.87
CA ALA A 11 -46.37 122.93 -12.01
C ALA A 11 -46.46 121.49 -12.54
N LEU A 12 -46.63 121.31 -13.85
CA LEU A 12 -46.65 119.98 -14.48
C LEU A 12 -45.27 119.29 -14.40
N LEU A 13 -44.17 120.02 -14.62
CA LEU A 13 -42.81 119.48 -14.50
C LEU A 13 -42.46 119.11 -13.06
N VAL A 14 -42.91 119.88 -12.06
CA VAL A 14 -42.73 119.54 -10.64
C VAL A 14 -43.58 118.32 -10.27
N ALA A 15 -44.82 118.21 -10.75
CA ALA A 15 -45.68 117.05 -10.50
C ALA A 15 -45.11 115.75 -11.14
N ILE A 16 -44.59 115.85 -12.36
CA ILE A 16 -43.90 114.74 -13.05
C ILE A 16 -42.60 114.39 -12.32
N GLY A 17 -41.83 115.38 -11.87
CA GLY A 17 -40.61 115.19 -11.09
C GLY A 17 -40.85 114.50 -9.74
N VAL A 18 -41.90 114.88 -9.01
CA VAL A 18 -42.30 114.25 -7.73
C VAL A 18 -42.80 112.82 -7.97
N SER A 19 -43.58 112.59 -9.03
CA SER A 19 -44.06 111.25 -9.39
C SER A 19 -42.91 110.31 -9.78
N LEU A 20 -41.96 110.77 -10.62
CA LEU A 20 -40.77 110.01 -10.99
C LEU A 20 -39.86 109.72 -9.79
N LEU A 21 -39.62 110.69 -8.90
CA LEU A 21 -38.83 110.48 -7.68
C LEU A 21 -39.51 109.50 -6.71
N SER A 22 -40.84 109.57 -6.57
CA SER A 22 -41.60 108.62 -5.75
C SER A 22 -41.56 107.19 -6.31
N SER A 23 -41.69 107.04 -7.63
CA SER A 23 -41.57 105.75 -8.33
C SER A 23 -40.17 105.16 -8.20
N LEU A 24 -39.13 105.98 -8.36
CA LEU A 24 -37.73 105.57 -8.19
C LEU A 24 -37.41 105.18 -6.74
N TRP A 25 -38.00 105.88 -5.77
CA TRP A 25 -37.84 105.57 -4.35
C TRP A 25 -38.53 104.26 -3.96
N ILE A 26 -39.74 104.02 -4.47
CA ILE A 26 -40.49 102.77 -4.25
C ILE A 26 -39.77 101.58 -4.90
N THR A 27 -39.30 101.70 -6.15
CA THR A 27 -38.53 100.63 -6.80
C THR A 27 -37.20 100.35 -6.10
N LYS A 28 -36.44 101.38 -5.68
CA LYS A 28 -35.23 101.18 -4.86
C LYS A 28 -35.54 100.50 -3.52
N ARG A 29 -36.69 100.82 -2.90
CA ARG A 29 -37.10 100.21 -1.62
C ARG A 29 -37.52 98.74 -1.79
N ILE A 30 -38.24 98.40 -2.87
CA ILE A 30 -38.62 97.02 -3.19
C ILE A 30 -37.38 96.17 -3.55
N LEU A 31 -36.46 96.70 -4.36
CA LEU A 31 -35.20 96.02 -4.68
C LEU A 31 -34.35 95.80 -3.42
N ARG A 32 -34.27 96.77 -2.51
CA ARG A 32 -33.60 96.59 -1.21
C ARG A 32 -34.27 95.54 -0.33
N LEU A 33 -35.60 95.52 -0.25
CA LEU A 33 -36.34 94.54 0.55
C LEU A 33 -36.19 93.12 -0.02
N ASN A 34 -36.23 92.95 -1.34
CA ASN A 34 -35.98 91.66 -2.00
C ASN A 34 -34.53 91.19 -1.82
N ALA A 35 -33.54 92.09 -1.94
CA ALA A 35 -32.15 91.75 -1.69
C ALA A 35 -31.91 91.32 -0.23
N VAL A 36 -32.54 91.99 0.74
CA VAL A 36 -32.48 91.60 2.17
C VAL A 36 -33.16 90.26 2.42
N ALA A 37 -34.34 90.01 1.84
CA ALA A 37 -35.03 88.73 1.97
C ALA A 37 -34.25 87.56 1.33
N GLN A 38 -33.63 87.80 0.17
CA GLN A 38 -32.79 86.81 -0.50
C GLN A 38 -31.51 86.52 0.29
N ALA A 39 -30.86 87.56 0.85
CA ALA A 39 -29.72 87.39 1.75
C ALA A 39 -30.08 86.64 3.04
N GLN A 40 -31.24 86.91 3.64
CA GLN A 40 -31.71 86.17 4.82
C GLN A 40 -32.01 84.70 4.50
N THR A 41 -32.53 84.41 3.31
CA THR A 41 -32.81 83.03 2.88
C THR A 41 -31.51 82.28 2.62
N GLN A 42 -30.53 82.90 1.93
CA GLN A 42 -29.20 82.34 1.74
C GLN A 42 -28.48 82.10 3.07
N LEU A 43 -28.59 83.03 4.03
CA LEU A 43 -28.00 82.87 5.36
C LEU A 43 -28.63 81.70 6.11
N ARG A 44 -29.97 81.57 6.10
CA ARG A 44 -30.66 80.41 6.71
C ARG A 44 -30.27 79.09 6.06
N TYR A 45 -30.12 79.07 4.74
CA TYR A 45 -29.69 77.88 4.01
C TYR A 45 -28.25 77.50 4.34
N ALA A 46 -27.32 78.45 4.34
CA ALA A 46 -25.94 78.23 4.73
C ALA A 46 -25.81 77.76 6.19
N GLN A 47 -26.60 78.33 7.10
CA GLN A 47 -26.63 77.93 8.50
C GLN A 47 -27.20 76.51 8.69
N ALA A 48 -28.24 76.14 7.94
CA ALA A 48 -28.78 74.78 7.93
C ALA A 48 -27.78 73.76 7.37
N GLN A 49 -27.07 74.10 6.29
CA GLN A 49 -26.02 73.25 5.73
C GLN A 49 -24.84 73.06 6.69
N LEU A 50 -24.37 74.14 7.32
CA LEU A 50 -23.28 74.07 8.30
C LEU A 50 -23.69 73.22 9.51
N ASN A 51 -24.91 73.42 10.03
CA ASN A 51 -25.44 72.59 11.10
C ASN A 51 -25.53 71.12 10.68
N ALA A 52 -25.98 70.82 9.46
CA ALA A 52 -26.04 69.44 8.97
C ALA A 52 -24.65 68.78 8.92
N ILE A 53 -23.62 69.50 8.44
CA ILE A 53 -22.24 69.02 8.39
C ILE A 53 -21.70 68.75 9.80
N ILE A 54 -21.87 69.71 10.73
CA ILE A 54 -21.37 69.58 12.11
C ILE A 54 -22.11 68.47 12.87
N THR A 55 -23.38 68.23 12.56
CA THR A 55 -24.20 67.20 13.24
C THR A 55 -23.88 65.79 12.75
N HIS A 56 -23.50 65.62 11.47
CA HIS A 56 -23.26 64.31 10.85
C HIS A 56 -21.78 63.95 10.67
N THR A 57 -20.85 64.80 11.10
CA THR A 57 -19.43 64.43 11.11
C THR A 57 -19.18 63.34 12.15
N CYS A 58 -18.26 62.42 11.84
CA CYS A 58 -17.84 61.38 12.77
C CYS A 58 -16.87 61.90 13.85
N ASP A 59 -16.25 63.06 13.61
CA ASP A 59 -15.33 63.67 14.55
C ASP A 59 -16.10 64.45 15.62
N GLY A 60 -15.69 64.30 16.89
CA GLY A 60 -16.21 65.09 17.99
C GLY A 60 -15.71 66.52 17.89
N ILE A 61 -16.59 67.48 17.61
CA ILE A 61 -16.26 68.90 17.55
C ILE A 61 -16.78 69.58 18.80
N MET A 62 -15.88 70.26 19.51
CA MET A 62 -16.17 71.06 20.69
C MET A 62 -15.60 72.48 20.55
N ILE A 63 -16.27 73.46 21.15
CA ILE A 63 -15.74 74.82 21.31
C ILE A 63 -15.64 75.09 22.80
N ILE A 64 -14.48 75.52 23.25
CA ILE A 64 -14.23 75.89 24.64
C ILE A 64 -13.79 77.35 24.75
N ASP A 65 -14.10 78.01 25.86
CA ASP A 65 -13.61 79.37 26.12
C ASP A 65 -12.18 79.38 26.71
N GLN A 66 -11.66 80.58 27.02
CA GLN A 66 -10.31 80.75 27.58
C GLN A 66 -10.14 80.17 29.00
N GLU A 67 -11.25 79.86 29.68
CA GLU A 67 -11.27 79.26 31.01
C GLU A 67 -11.44 77.73 30.95
N GLY A 68 -11.58 77.19 29.73
CA GLY A 68 -11.73 75.76 29.46
C GLY A 68 -13.17 75.26 29.47
N GLN A 69 -14.17 76.14 29.61
CA GLN A 69 -15.57 75.73 29.66
C GLN A 69 -16.09 75.40 28.26
N VAL A 70 -16.81 74.27 28.12
CA VAL A 70 -17.44 73.88 26.85
C VAL A 70 -18.62 74.80 26.54
N ARG A 71 -18.55 75.48 25.40
CA ARG A 71 -19.59 76.38 24.88
C ARG A 71 -20.36 75.81 23.70
N PHE A 72 -19.83 74.76 23.08
CA PHE A 72 -20.50 74.00 22.03
C PHE A 72 -19.93 72.58 21.99
N ALA A 73 -20.78 71.59 21.72
CA ALA A 73 -20.38 70.24 21.38
C ALA A 73 -21.36 69.65 20.35
N ASN A 74 -20.85 68.94 19.36
CA ASN A 74 -21.69 68.21 18.41
C ASN A 74 -22.08 66.82 18.95
N PRO A 75 -23.02 66.10 18.32
CA PRO A 75 -23.43 64.77 18.78
C PRO A 75 -22.29 63.73 18.85
N ALA A 76 -21.33 63.79 17.93
CA ALA A 76 -20.17 62.89 17.96
C ALA A 76 -19.28 63.11 19.19
N ALA A 77 -19.14 64.36 19.67
CA ALA A 77 -18.45 64.64 20.93
C ALA A 77 -19.23 64.08 22.13
N VAL A 78 -20.55 64.25 22.15
CA VAL A 78 -21.43 63.66 23.18
C VAL A 78 -21.27 62.14 23.27
N GLU A 79 -21.20 61.46 22.12
CA GLU A 79 -20.97 60.02 22.04
C GLU A 79 -19.56 59.63 22.52
N LEU A 80 -18.53 60.40 22.13
CA LEU A 80 -17.13 60.14 22.50
C LEU A 80 -16.90 60.23 24.02
N PHE A 81 -17.51 61.22 24.67
CA PHE A 81 -17.44 61.40 26.14
C PHE A 81 -18.43 60.53 26.91
N ASN A 82 -19.41 59.94 26.22
CA ASN A 82 -20.54 59.23 26.82
C ASN A 82 -21.24 60.07 27.91
N LEU A 83 -21.42 61.37 27.65
CA LEU A 83 -22.04 62.33 28.56
C LEU A 83 -23.16 63.07 27.83
N PRO A 84 -24.37 63.18 28.41
CA PRO A 84 -25.43 63.98 27.79
C PRO A 84 -24.98 65.44 27.65
N LEU A 85 -25.50 66.13 26.62
CA LEU A 85 -24.99 67.43 26.19
C LEU A 85 -25.00 68.48 27.32
N ASP A 86 -26.00 68.46 28.20
CA ASP A 86 -26.09 69.33 29.37
C ASP A 86 -24.91 69.15 30.33
N GLN A 87 -24.53 67.90 30.62
CA GLN A 87 -23.37 67.59 31.46
C GLN A 87 -22.04 67.88 30.76
N LEU A 88 -21.95 67.62 29.45
CA LEU A 88 -20.76 67.94 28.68
C LEU A 88 -20.52 69.45 28.57
N MET A 89 -21.58 70.25 28.55
CA MET A 89 -21.50 71.72 28.57
C MET A 89 -21.05 72.26 29.93
N GLU A 90 -21.26 71.52 31.02
CA GLU A 90 -20.71 71.83 32.35
C GLU A 90 -19.29 71.29 32.55
N TYR A 91 -18.80 70.44 31.66
CA TYR A 91 -17.45 69.86 31.73
C TYR A 91 -16.37 70.93 31.54
N GLN A 92 -15.39 70.94 32.44
CA GLN A 92 -14.24 71.83 32.34
C GLN A 92 -13.09 71.11 31.64
N TRP A 93 -12.81 71.54 30.40
CA TRP A 93 -11.68 71.07 29.62
C TRP A 93 -10.40 71.81 30.02
N GLY A 94 -9.24 71.14 29.98
CA GLY A 94 -7.95 71.81 30.14
C GLY A 94 -7.62 72.67 28.92
N ILE A 95 -7.00 73.84 29.09
CA ILE A 95 -6.61 74.68 27.94
C ILE A 95 -5.58 73.91 27.07
N PRO A 96 -5.84 73.71 25.77
CA PRO A 96 -4.95 72.93 24.91
C PRO A 96 -3.61 73.67 24.73
N VAL A 97 -2.51 72.95 24.99
CA VAL A 97 -1.13 73.47 24.93
C VAL A 97 -0.51 73.26 23.55
N GLU A 98 -0.98 72.26 22.80
CA GLU A 98 -0.51 71.90 21.46
C GLU A 98 -1.67 71.93 20.45
N GLU A 99 -1.37 72.27 19.19
CA GLU A 99 -2.37 72.32 18.12
C GLU A 99 -2.83 70.92 17.68
N THR A 100 -2.01 69.89 17.84
CA THR A 100 -2.34 68.48 17.53
C THR A 100 -1.68 67.54 18.53
N ALA A 101 -2.45 66.65 19.18
CA ALA A 101 -1.92 65.67 20.13
C ALA A 101 -2.75 64.38 20.15
N GLU A 102 -2.12 63.23 20.36
CA GLU A 102 -2.82 61.99 20.70
C GLU A 102 -3.07 61.98 22.22
N ILE A 103 -4.34 61.85 22.64
CA ILE A 103 -4.73 61.85 24.05
C ILE A 103 -5.63 60.67 24.37
N GLU A 104 -5.55 60.17 25.60
CA GLU A 104 -6.45 59.16 26.13
C GLU A 104 -7.62 59.83 26.85
N LEU A 105 -8.83 59.58 26.37
CA LEU A 105 -10.06 60.04 26.98
C LEU A 105 -10.68 58.90 27.76
N VAL A 106 -10.88 59.11 29.06
CA VAL A 106 -11.67 58.22 29.89
C VAL A 106 -13.10 58.74 29.88
N ASN A 107 -14.03 57.97 29.30
CA ASN A 107 -15.43 58.36 29.29
C ASN A 107 -16.09 58.14 30.67
N SER A 108 -17.34 58.60 30.84
CA SER A 108 -18.09 58.51 32.11
C SER A 108 -18.27 57.07 32.63
N SER A 109 -18.21 56.06 31.75
CA SER A 109 -18.26 54.63 32.09
C SER A 109 -16.90 54.02 32.45
N GLY A 110 -15.80 54.78 32.37
CA GLY A 110 -14.44 54.31 32.64
C GLY A 110 -13.73 53.65 31.45
N GLU A 111 -14.32 53.66 30.26
CA GLU A 111 -13.71 53.16 29.02
C GLU A 111 -12.69 54.19 28.52
N ILE A 112 -11.49 53.72 28.17
CA ILE A 112 -10.42 54.54 27.62
C ILE A 112 -10.52 54.52 26.09
N ARG A 113 -10.62 55.69 25.48
CA ARG A 113 -10.55 55.89 24.02
C ARG A 113 -9.33 56.72 23.67
N THR A 114 -8.53 56.24 22.73
CA THR A 114 -7.40 56.99 22.19
C THR A 114 -7.90 57.87 21.05
N VAL A 115 -7.72 59.18 21.18
CA VAL A 115 -8.20 60.14 20.18
C VAL A 115 -7.07 61.04 19.69
N GLU A 116 -7.08 61.34 18.41
CA GLU A 116 -6.30 62.43 17.83
C GLU A 116 -7.05 63.74 18.05
N MET A 117 -6.53 64.60 18.92
CA MET A 117 -7.03 65.94 19.18
C MET A 117 -6.36 66.94 18.25
N ARG A 118 -7.16 67.83 17.65
CA ARG A 118 -6.68 69.06 17.01
C ARG A 118 -7.37 70.26 17.61
N ALA A 119 -6.61 71.24 18.08
CA ALA A 119 -7.12 72.45 18.70
C ALA A 119 -6.64 73.69 17.96
N THR A 120 -7.53 74.66 17.73
CA THR A 120 -7.18 75.93 17.08
C THR A 120 -7.90 77.09 17.75
N ALA A 121 -7.16 78.14 18.11
CA ALA A 121 -7.73 79.37 18.67
C ALA A 121 -8.42 80.21 17.58
N THR A 122 -9.62 80.71 17.85
CA THR A 122 -10.39 81.58 16.95
C THR A 122 -11.25 82.58 17.71
N GLN A 123 -11.99 83.44 17.00
CA GLN A 123 -12.99 84.33 17.59
C GLN A 123 -14.41 83.82 17.29
N TRP A 124 -15.23 83.69 18.34
CA TRP A 124 -16.65 83.34 18.23
C TRP A 124 -17.47 84.35 19.02
N LEU A 125 -18.44 85.00 18.35
CA LEU A 125 -19.29 86.05 18.92
C LEU A 125 -18.53 87.22 19.56
N GLY A 126 -17.27 87.48 19.14
CA GLY A 126 -16.41 88.54 19.67
C GLY A 126 -15.52 88.13 20.83
N GLU A 127 -15.64 86.89 21.32
CA GLU A 127 -14.79 86.30 22.35
C GLU A 127 -13.77 85.33 21.75
N SER A 128 -12.61 85.21 22.38
CA SER A 128 -11.57 84.27 21.96
C SER A 128 -11.87 82.89 22.53
N VAL A 129 -11.97 81.89 21.65
CA VAL A 129 -12.33 80.50 21.97
C VAL A 129 -11.40 79.53 21.27
N TYR A 130 -11.34 78.28 21.72
CA TYR A 130 -10.66 77.18 21.03
C TYR A 130 -11.67 76.23 20.40
N VAL A 131 -11.48 75.92 19.11
CA VAL A 131 -12.20 74.84 18.44
C VAL A 131 -11.35 73.58 18.54
N ILE A 132 -11.93 72.52 19.09
CA ILE A 132 -11.30 71.22 19.29
C ILE A 132 -12.02 70.20 18.40
N ALA A 133 -11.28 69.50 17.55
CA ALA A 133 -11.72 68.33 16.82
C ALA A 133 -11.07 67.08 17.42
N LEU A 134 -11.87 66.07 17.73
CA LEU A 134 -11.44 64.81 18.34
C LEU A 134 -11.81 63.67 17.41
N ARG A 135 -10.81 62.93 16.94
CA ARG A 135 -11.01 61.76 16.08
C ARG A 135 -10.63 60.49 16.83
N ASP A 136 -11.57 59.55 16.96
CA ASP A 136 -11.31 58.26 17.59
C ASP A 136 -10.40 57.39 16.71
N ILE A 137 -9.22 57.05 17.23
CA ILE A 137 -8.22 56.20 16.56
C ILE A 137 -7.98 54.87 17.29
N SER A 138 -8.81 54.55 18.29
CA SER A 138 -8.62 53.38 19.17
C SER A 138 -8.53 52.07 18.38
N LYS A 139 -9.43 51.88 17.39
CA LYS A 139 -9.42 50.67 16.53
C LYS A 139 -8.15 50.54 15.68
N HIS A 140 -7.59 51.66 15.24
CA HIS A 140 -6.38 51.65 14.41
C HIS A 140 -5.14 51.25 15.23
N LYS A 141 -4.99 51.83 16.43
CA LYS A 141 -3.90 51.48 17.35
C LYS A 141 -3.97 50.03 17.83
N GLN A 142 -5.18 49.53 18.11
CA GLN A 142 -5.39 48.14 18.49
C GLN A 142 -4.94 47.17 17.38
N ALA A 143 -5.33 47.45 16.12
CA ALA A 143 -4.93 46.62 14.98
C ALA A 143 -3.40 46.66 14.72
N GLU A 144 -2.77 47.82 14.88
CA GLU A 144 -1.31 47.97 14.74
C GLU A 144 -0.55 47.19 15.82
N LEU A 145 -1.03 47.25 17.07
CA LEU A 145 -0.46 46.48 18.18
C LEU A 145 -0.63 44.97 17.98
N GLU A 146 -1.82 44.52 17.56
CA GLU A 146 -2.09 43.11 17.26
C GLU A 146 -1.18 42.60 16.14
N LEU A 147 -1.01 43.37 15.07
CA LEU A 147 -0.11 43.01 13.97
C LEU A 147 1.36 42.93 14.43
N ARG A 148 1.80 43.86 15.28
CA ARG A 148 3.16 43.85 15.84
C ARG A 148 3.39 42.63 16.72
N LEU A 149 2.46 42.34 17.65
CA LEU A 149 2.55 41.19 18.55
C LEU A 149 2.47 39.87 17.78
N ALA A 150 1.64 39.79 16.73
CA ALA A 150 1.58 38.63 15.85
C ALA A 150 2.91 38.40 15.10
N ASN A 151 3.52 39.45 14.57
CA ASN A 151 4.82 39.37 13.89
C ASN A 151 5.95 38.97 14.85
N GLU A 152 6.03 39.59 16.04
CA GLU A 152 7.03 39.23 17.06
C GLU A 152 6.87 37.76 17.51
N ARG A 153 5.63 37.29 17.71
CA ARG A 153 5.34 35.90 18.02
C ARG A 153 5.72 34.95 16.90
N LEU A 154 5.46 35.31 15.64
CA LEU A 154 5.84 34.50 14.47
C LEU A 154 7.36 34.38 14.36
N HIS A 155 8.11 35.48 14.53
CA HIS A 155 9.57 35.45 14.58
C HIS A 155 10.10 34.53 15.69
N TYR A 156 9.49 34.56 16.88
CA TYR A 156 9.85 33.65 17.96
C TYR A 156 9.59 32.17 17.61
N LEU A 157 8.42 31.85 17.05
CA LEU A 157 8.08 30.48 16.66
C LEU A 157 9.03 29.92 15.58
N LEU A 158 9.43 30.77 14.61
CA LEU A 158 10.37 30.38 13.56
C LEU A 158 11.79 30.16 14.11
N ASN A 159 12.23 30.95 15.09
CA ASN A 159 13.58 30.87 15.65
C ASN A 159 13.76 29.74 16.69
N TYR A 160 12.70 29.27 17.35
CA TYR A 160 12.75 28.17 18.33
C TYR A 160 12.29 26.82 17.78
N SER A 161 11.91 26.77 16.50
CA SER A 161 11.65 25.52 15.79
C SER A 161 12.93 24.67 15.70
N SER A 162 12.81 23.35 15.81
CA SER A 162 13.89 22.40 15.51
C SER A 162 14.10 22.21 14.00
N ALA A 163 13.20 22.75 13.18
CA ALA A 163 13.29 22.80 11.73
C ALA A 163 13.67 24.22 11.29
N VAL A 164 14.59 24.32 10.32
CA VAL A 164 14.87 25.60 9.65
C VAL A 164 13.88 25.75 8.51
N ILE A 165 13.23 26.91 8.44
CA ILE A 165 12.19 27.22 7.48
C ILE A 165 12.77 28.21 6.46
N TYR A 166 12.56 27.96 5.18
CA TYR A 166 13.07 28.79 4.11
C TYR A 166 12.04 28.99 3.01
N SER A 167 12.22 30.06 2.24
CA SER A 167 11.59 30.22 0.94
C SER A 167 12.62 30.65 -0.11
N CYS A 168 12.38 30.28 -1.36
CA CYS A 168 13.25 30.62 -2.47
C CYS A 168 12.47 30.81 -3.77
N LYS A 169 13.00 31.61 -4.69
CA LYS A 169 12.38 31.79 -6.01
C LYS A 169 12.44 30.51 -6.82
N VAL A 170 11.42 30.35 -7.66
CA VAL A 170 11.30 29.19 -8.54
C VAL A 170 12.45 29.17 -9.55
N PRO A 171 13.10 28.02 -9.77
CA PRO A 171 14.31 27.95 -10.58
C PRO A 171 13.96 28.10 -12.07
N GLY A 172 14.16 29.29 -12.63
CA GLY A 172 14.03 29.52 -14.07
C GLY A 172 15.25 29.05 -14.87
N MET A 173 16.46 29.14 -14.30
CA MET A 173 17.73 28.77 -14.93
C MET A 173 18.83 28.53 -13.87
N GLY A 174 18.69 27.48 -13.04
CA GLY A 174 19.83 26.95 -12.27
C GLY A 174 20.28 27.71 -11.00
N GLU A 175 19.57 28.74 -10.55
CA GLU A 175 19.89 29.43 -9.28
C GLU A 175 18.70 29.40 -8.32
N PHE A 176 18.87 28.72 -7.18
CA PHE A 176 17.92 28.74 -6.05
C PHE A 176 18.19 29.98 -5.23
N LYS A 177 17.60 31.10 -5.63
CA LYS A 177 17.74 32.32 -4.85
C LYS A 177 16.82 32.27 -3.62
N THR A 178 17.41 32.01 -2.46
CA THR A 178 16.75 32.11 -1.14
C THR A 178 16.18 33.51 -0.96
N THR A 179 14.88 33.59 -0.67
CA THR A 179 14.14 34.82 -0.38
C THR A 179 13.94 35.00 1.12
N PHE A 180 13.86 33.91 1.87
CA PHE A 180 13.78 33.90 3.33
C PHE A 180 14.44 32.64 3.90
N ILE A 181 15.07 32.74 5.07
CA ILE A 181 15.49 31.60 5.88
C ILE A 181 15.46 31.98 7.37
N SER A 182 14.98 31.09 8.23
CA SER A 182 14.90 31.33 9.68
C SER A 182 16.30 31.34 10.34
N GLU A 183 16.46 32.10 11.42
CA GLU A 183 17.79 32.34 12.03
C GLU A 183 18.38 31.12 12.74
N ASN A 184 17.54 30.15 13.12
CA ASN A 184 17.98 28.87 13.70
C ASN A 184 18.83 28.03 12.74
N VAL A 185 19.02 28.45 11.49
CA VAL A 185 19.98 27.83 10.56
C VAL A 185 21.40 27.91 11.10
N ARG A 186 21.70 28.93 11.92
CA ARG A 186 22.98 29.05 12.61
C ARG A 186 23.22 27.92 13.59
N SER A 187 22.20 27.48 14.33
CA SER A 187 22.34 26.37 15.28
C SER A 187 22.43 25.01 14.60
N ILE A 188 21.81 24.84 13.43
CA ILE A 188 21.74 23.55 12.72
C ILE A 188 22.91 23.37 11.74
N ALA A 189 23.20 24.39 10.94
CA ALA A 189 24.18 24.33 9.86
C ALA A 189 25.48 25.11 10.17
N GLY A 190 25.51 25.90 11.25
CA GLY A 190 26.66 26.69 11.66
C GLY A 190 26.91 27.97 10.82
N TYR A 191 26.03 28.28 9.87
CA TYR A 191 26.13 29.46 9.00
C TYR A 191 25.08 30.51 9.36
N GLU A 192 25.40 31.78 9.13
CA GLU A 192 24.47 32.88 9.33
C GLU A 192 23.42 32.90 8.21
N ALA A 193 22.15 33.19 8.56
CA ALA A 193 21.04 33.29 7.60
C ALA A 193 21.35 34.21 6.42
N GLN A 194 22.07 35.30 6.69
CA GLN A 194 22.50 36.28 5.68
C GLN A 194 23.31 35.65 4.53
N GLN A 195 24.11 34.61 4.80
CA GLN A 195 24.94 33.96 3.78
C GLN A 195 24.10 33.21 2.73
N PHE A 196 22.96 32.66 3.14
CA PHE A 196 22.02 32.01 2.23
C PHE A 196 21.23 33.01 1.38
N LEU A 197 21.03 34.23 1.88
CA LEU A 197 20.31 35.31 1.19
C LEU A 197 21.18 36.05 0.17
N GLU A 198 22.48 36.16 0.45
CA GLU A 198 23.45 36.87 -0.39
C GLU A 198 23.86 36.07 -1.64
N ASP A 199 24.01 34.76 -1.52
CA ASP A 199 24.47 33.88 -2.59
C ASP A 199 23.45 32.74 -2.86
N GLY A 200 22.78 32.82 -4.01
CA GLY A 200 21.81 31.81 -4.46
C GLY A 200 22.42 30.45 -4.81
N SER A 201 23.74 30.32 -4.86
CA SER A 201 24.45 29.05 -5.04
C SER A 201 24.93 28.44 -3.73
N PHE A 202 24.87 29.18 -2.62
CA PHE A 202 25.47 28.82 -1.34
C PHE A 202 24.98 27.46 -0.83
N TRP A 203 23.66 27.28 -0.78
CA TRP A 203 23.04 26.01 -0.37
C TRP A 203 23.49 24.85 -1.27
N PHE A 204 23.37 25.01 -2.59
CA PHE A 204 23.67 23.93 -3.53
C PHE A 204 25.14 23.50 -3.48
N SER A 205 26.06 24.46 -3.32
CA SER A 205 27.51 24.21 -3.23
C SER A 205 27.93 23.39 -2.00
N ARG A 206 27.06 23.33 -0.98
CA ARG A 206 27.31 22.67 0.31
C ARG A 206 26.67 21.29 0.42
N ILE A 207 25.91 20.86 -0.59
CA ILE A 207 25.39 19.49 -0.68
C ILE A 207 26.53 18.54 -1.05
N HIS A 208 26.57 17.36 -0.42
CA HIS A 208 27.56 16.32 -0.74
C HIS A 208 27.54 15.95 -2.24
N PRO A 209 28.70 15.78 -2.91
CA PRO A 209 28.78 15.56 -4.36
C PRO A 209 27.91 14.40 -4.88
N ASP A 210 27.84 13.29 -4.15
CA ASP A 210 27.00 12.14 -4.52
C ASP A 210 25.49 12.46 -4.50
N ASP A 211 25.07 13.38 -3.62
CA ASP A 211 23.66 13.70 -3.37
C ASP A 211 23.17 14.84 -4.30
N GLN A 212 24.08 15.60 -4.92
CA GLN A 212 23.74 16.67 -5.88
C GLN A 212 22.95 16.16 -7.09
N LYS A 213 23.22 14.95 -7.57
CA LYS A 213 22.45 14.33 -8.67
C LYS A 213 21.01 14.05 -8.26
N LEU A 214 20.82 13.62 -7.01
CA LEU A 214 19.54 13.33 -6.40
C LEU A 214 18.72 14.62 -6.27
N MET A 215 19.40 15.72 -5.92
CA MET A 215 18.82 17.05 -5.83
C MET A 215 18.31 17.56 -7.19
N PHE A 216 19.09 17.42 -8.26
CA PHE A 216 18.64 17.79 -9.61
C PHE A 216 17.39 17.04 -10.07
N ALA A 217 17.30 15.74 -9.76
CA ALA A 217 16.10 14.95 -10.04
C ALA A 217 14.89 15.39 -9.20
N GLY A 218 15.13 15.82 -7.95
CA GLY A 218 14.09 16.32 -7.05
C GLY A 218 13.43 17.62 -7.53
N ILE A 219 14.21 18.51 -8.14
CA ILE A 219 13.69 19.78 -8.66
C ILE A 219 12.67 19.56 -9.78
N GLN A 220 12.89 18.57 -10.64
CA GLN A 220 11.93 18.21 -11.69
C GLN A 220 10.64 17.64 -11.10
N ARG A 221 10.74 16.83 -10.03
CA ARG A 221 9.57 16.33 -9.30
C ARG A 221 8.80 17.46 -8.63
N LEU A 222 9.50 18.39 -7.97
CA LEU A 222 8.89 19.57 -7.35
C LEU A 222 8.11 20.42 -8.37
N LEU A 223 8.69 20.69 -9.55
CA LEU A 223 8.01 21.45 -10.60
C LEU A 223 6.81 20.72 -11.21
N ALA A 224 6.87 19.38 -11.29
CA ALA A 224 5.80 18.56 -11.86
C ALA A 224 4.65 18.30 -10.88
N GLN A 225 4.96 17.96 -9.63
CA GLN A 225 4.01 17.48 -8.62
C GLN A 225 3.61 18.55 -7.60
N GLY A 226 4.39 19.64 -7.49
CA GLY A 226 4.12 20.74 -6.59
C GLY A 226 4.70 20.57 -5.17
N TYR A 227 5.33 19.44 -4.85
CA TYR A 227 6.10 19.23 -3.62
C TYR A 227 7.20 18.18 -3.84
N ASP A 228 8.22 18.15 -2.96
CA ASP A 228 9.22 17.08 -2.89
C ASP A 228 9.74 16.94 -1.45
N ALA A 229 10.29 15.76 -1.12
CA ALA A 229 10.95 15.53 0.16
C ALA A 229 12.20 14.65 -0.05
N VAL A 230 13.35 15.09 0.45
CA VAL A 230 14.65 14.46 0.17
C VAL A 230 15.51 14.46 1.43
N GLU A 231 16.20 13.33 1.67
CA GLU A 231 17.28 13.25 2.65
C GLU A 231 18.63 13.39 1.94
N TYR A 232 19.48 14.32 2.37
CA TYR A 232 20.81 14.51 1.80
C TYR A 232 21.81 15.00 2.83
N ARG A 233 23.10 14.87 2.50
CA ARG A 233 24.18 15.36 3.35
C ARG A 233 24.49 16.81 3.04
N PHE A 234 24.46 17.65 4.05
CA PHE A 234 24.81 19.07 3.99
C PHE A 234 26.10 19.34 4.77
N LEU A 235 27.01 20.11 4.18
CA LEU A 235 28.29 20.46 4.80
C LEU A 235 28.07 21.53 5.87
N HIS A 236 28.33 21.17 7.12
CA HIS A 236 28.27 22.05 8.29
C HIS A 236 29.51 22.98 8.36
N ALA A 237 29.39 24.10 9.09
CA ALA A 237 30.45 25.11 9.22
C ALA A 237 31.77 24.60 9.80
N ASP A 238 31.76 23.50 10.55
CA ASP A 238 32.96 22.85 11.09
C ASP A 238 33.69 21.94 10.07
N GLY A 239 33.14 21.76 8.87
CA GLY A 239 33.70 20.93 7.81
C GLY A 239 33.22 19.48 7.79
N THR A 240 32.25 19.10 8.64
CA THR A 240 31.63 17.77 8.64
C THR A 240 30.33 17.75 7.83
N TYR A 241 29.90 16.57 7.38
CA TYR A 241 28.62 16.39 6.70
C TYR A 241 27.55 15.90 7.66
N HIS A 242 26.46 16.66 7.76
CA HIS A 242 25.28 16.32 8.55
C HIS A 242 24.16 15.83 7.63
N TRP A 243 23.37 14.87 8.10
CA TRP A 243 22.20 14.42 7.35
C TRP A 243 21.02 15.35 7.60
N VAL A 244 20.42 15.81 6.52
CA VAL A 244 19.31 16.73 6.56
C VAL A 244 18.13 16.14 5.80
N TYR A 245 16.95 16.16 6.44
CA TYR A 245 15.67 15.90 5.80
C TYR A 245 15.07 17.23 5.36
N ASP A 246 14.83 17.41 4.07
CA ASP A 246 14.32 18.63 3.47
C ASP A 246 12.99 18.37 2.77
N LYS A 247 11.98 19.17 3.09
CA LYS A 247 10.65 19.09 2.49
C LYS A 247 10.27 20.44 1.94
N VAL A 248 9.91 20.48 0.66
CA VAL A 248 9.65 21.71 -0.09
C VAL A 248 8.33 21.61 -0.85
N GLN A 249 7.59 22.71 -0.88
CA GLN A 249 6.32 22.88 -1.57
C GLN A 249 6.38 24.08 -2.51
N LEU A 250 5.79 23.92 -3.70
CA LEU A 250 5.74 24.92 -4.75
C LEU A 250 4.44 25.72 -4.66
N VAL A 251 4.56 27.02 -4.48
CA VAL A 251 3.46 27.99 -4.50
C VAL A 251 3.24 28.47 -5.94
N ARG A 252 1.99 28.49 -6.38
CA ARG A 252 1.58 28.92 -7.73
C ARG A 252 0.61 30.10 -7.67
N ASP A 253 0.59 30.91 -8.73
CA ASP A 253 -0.39 31.98 -8.93
C ASP A 253 -1.75 31.42 -9.36
N GLU A 254 -2.77 32.29 -9.41
CA GLU A 254 -4.12 31.95 -9.87
C GLU A 254 -4.16 31.43 -11.33
N ALA A 255 -3.11 31.68 -12.12
CA ALA A 255 -2.94 31.18 -13.48
C ALA A 255 -2.15 29.86 -13.54
N GLY A 256 -1.75 29.29 -12.40
CA GLY A 256 -0.99 28.03 -12.28
C GLY A 256 0.52 28.17 -12.47
N ASN A 257 1.04 29.39 -12.66
CA ASN A 257 2.48 29.62 -12.80
C ASN A 257 3.17 29.57 -11.44
N PRO A 258 4.36 28.95 -11.36
CA PRO A 258 5.08 28.83 -10.10
C PRO A 258 5.67 30.18 -9.68
N ILE A 259 5.41 30.60 -8.43
CA ILE A 259 5.84 31.88 -7.84
C ILE A 259 7.04 31.69 -6.90
N GLU A 260 6.93 30.77 -5.95
CA GLU A 260 7.89 30.61 -4.86
C GLU A 260 7.91 29.14 -4.38
N CYS A 261 9.04 28.69 -3.90
CA CYS A 261 9.16 27.42 -3.17
C CYS A 261 9.28 27.74 -1.68
N ILE A 262 8.50 27.06 -0.84
CA ILE A 262 8.57 27.18 0.61
C ILE A 262 8.88 25.80 1.16
N GLY A 263 9.88 25.71 2.02
CA GLY A 263 10.32 24.44 2.58
C GLY A 263 10.82 24.56 4.00
N TYR A 264 11.08 23.40 4.58
CA TYR A 264 11.81 23.31 5.83
C TYR A 264 12.75 22.12 5.76
N TRP A 265 13.82 22.20 6.55
CA TRP A 265 14.77 21.12 6.69
C TRP A 265 15.16 20.88 8.16
N VAL A 266 15.38 19.62 8.51
CA VAL A 266 15.61 19.11 9.87
C VAL A 266 16.88 18.26 9.90
N ASP A 267 17.73 18.46 10.91
CA ASP A 267 18.89 17.58 11.14
C ASP A 267 18.42 16.20 11.62
N ILE A 268 18.83 15.14 10.90
CA ILE A 268 18.52 13.74 11.18
C ILE A 268 19.79 12.90 11.41
N SER A 269 20.92 13.54 11.71
CA SER A 269 22.22 12.89 11.88
C SER A 269 22.21 11.85 13.00
N ASP A 270 21.63 12.17 14.16
CA ASP A 270 21.53 11.25 15.30
C ASP A 270 20.76 9.98 14.94
N ARG A 271 19.66 10.11 14.19
CA ARG A 271 18.86 8.98 13.71
C ARG A 271 19.68 8.09 12.78
N LYS A 272 20.40 8.68 11.80
CA LYS A 272 21.25 7.94 10.86
C LYS A 272 22.43 7.25 11.54
N GLN A 273 23.02 7.86 12.56
CA GLN A 273 24.10 7.26 13.33
C GLN A 273 23.64 6.05 14.13
N ALA A 274 22.47 6.15 14.79
CA ALA A 274 21.88 5.04 15.53
C ALA A 274 21.53 3.85 14.61
N GLU A 275 20.93 4.13 13.43
CA GLU A 275 20.64 3.11 12.42
C GLU A 275 21.91 2.39 11.95
N GLN A 276 22.99 3.14 11.70
CA GLN A 276 24.27 2.60 11.23
C GLN A 276 24.97 1.75 12.31
N GLU A 277 24.94 2.19 13.57
CA GLU A 277 25.56 1.46 14.67
C GLU A 277 24.83 0.14 14.96
N GLN A 278 23.49 0.15 14.91
CA GLN A 278 22.67 -1.06 15.04
C GLN A 278 22.92 -2.04 13.88
N ALA A 279 22.96 -1.55 12.63
CA ALA A 279 23.25 -2.38 11.46
C ALA A 279 24.65 -3.00 11.53
N LYS A 280 25.64 -2.27 12.06
CA LYS A 280 27.01 -2.77 12.23
C LYS A 280 27.09 -3.90 13.26
N LEU A 281 26.39 -3.76 14.40
CA LEU A 281 26.34 -4.81 15.42
C LEU A 281 25.65 -6.07 14.90
N LEU A 282 24.53 -5.92 14.17
CA LEU A 282 23.82 -7.04 13.55
C LEU A 282 24.72 -7.75 12.51
N ALA A 283 25.40 -7.00 11.65
CA ALA A 283 26.30 -7.56 10.64
C ALA A 283 27.47 -8.35 11.24
N ILE A 284 28.02 -7.90 12.38
CA ILE A 284 29.08 -8.64 13.09
C ILE A 284 28.54 -9.98 13.63
N ILE A 285 27.34 -9.99 14.21
CA ILE A 285 26.71 -11.21 14.75
C ILE A 285 26.30 -12.17 13.62
N GLU A 286 25.84 -11.66 12.49
CA GLU A 286 25.47 -12.49 11.33
C GLU A 286 26.68 -13.05 10.58
N ALA A 287 27.82 -12.35 10.58
CA ALA A 287 29.04 -12.80 9.90
C ALA A 287 29.93 -13.74 10.72
N THR A 288 29.65 -13.92 12.02
CA THR A 288 30.46 -14.82 12.86
C THR A 288 30.21 -16.28 12.51
N THR A 289 31.26 -17.09 12.61
CA THR A 289 31.20 -18.54 12.35
C THR A 289 30.71 -19.34 13.55
N ASP A 290 30.80 -18.77 14.76
CA ASP A 290 30.24 -19.41 15.95
C ASP A 290 28.71 -19.25 15.94
N THR A 291 28.00 -20.26 16.44
CA THR A 291 26.55 -20.18 16.56
C THR A 291 26.19 -19.26 17.73
N ILE A 292 25.38 -18.23 17.47
CA ILE A 292 24.89 -17.31 18.50
C ILE A 292 23.37 -17.36 18.51
N GLY A 293 22.80 -17.67 19.68
CA GLY A 293 21.37 -17.75 19.89
C GLY A 293 20.91 -16.95 21.11
N ILE A 294 19.67 -16.47 21.09
CA ILE A 294 19.00 -15.82 22.21
C ILE A 294 17.66 -16.51 22.42
N ALA A 295 17.34 -16.85 23.67
CA ALA A 295 16.07 -17.45 24.06
C ALA A 295 15.47 -16.72 25.27
N ASN A 296 14.15 -16.73 25.37
CA ASN A 296 13.46 -16.22 26.55
C ASN A 296 13.62 -17.16 27.76
N VAL A 297 13.15 -16.74 28.92
CA VAL A 297 13.22 -17.51 30.18
C VAL A 297 12.50 -18.86 30.09
N ALA A 298 11.48 -18.97 29.23
CA ALA A 298 10.74 -20.21 29.00
C ALA A 298 11.48 -21.20 28.07
N GLY A 299 12.68 -20.85 27.59
CA GLY A 299 13.46 -21.68 26.67
C GLY A 299 13.05 -21.56 25.20
N SER A 300 12.21 -20.59 24.86
CA SER A 300 11.79 -20.34 23.48
C SER A 300 12.76 -19.37 22.79
N SER A 301 13.30 -19.79 21.65
CA SER A 301 14.24 -19.05 20.83
C SER A 301 13.59 -17.77 20.27
N ILE A 302 14.31 -16.67 20.46
CA ILE A 302 13.99 -15.33 19.96
C ILE A 302 14.83 -15.04 18.70
N TYR A 303 16.10 -15.45 18.72
CA TYR A 303 17.07 -15.16 17.67
C TYR A 303 18.08 -16.28 17.54
N LEU A 304 18.49 -16.56 16.31
CA LEU A 304 19.59 -17.47 15.98
C LEU A 304 20.28 -16.95 14.72
N ASN A 305 21.59 -16.74 14.79
CA ASN A 305 22.36 -16.25 13.66
C ASN A 305 22.44 -17.28 12.51
N PRO A 306 22.85 -16.88 11.29
CA PRO A 306 22.92 -17.79 10.13
C PRO A 306 23.78 -19.03 10.37
N ALA A 307 24.89 -18.90 11.12
CA ALA A 307 25.74 -20.04 11.49
C ALA A 307 24.95 -21.09 12.30
N GLY A 308 24.14 -20.66 13.26
CA GLY A 308 23.27 -21.55 14.04
C GLY A 308 22.17 -22.21 13.23
N GLN A 309 21.54 -21.47 12.33
CA GLN A 309 20.52 -22.01 11.43
C GLN A 309 21.10 -23.11 10.54
N GLN A 310 22.30 -22.88 10.00
CA GLN A 310 22.99 -23.86 9.16
C GLN A 310 23.44 -25.10 9.94
N MET A 311 23.94 -24.92 11.17
CA MET A 311 24.39 -26.00 12.06
C MET A 311 23.21 -26.88 12.50
N LEU A 312 22.12 -26.27 12.98
CA LEU A 312 20.95 -26.98 13.49
C LEU A 312 19.95 -27.40 12.40
N LYS A 313 20.15 -26.95 11.15
CA LYS A 313 19.25 -27.17 10.01
C LYS A 313 17.83 -26.64 10.25
N LEU A 314 17.76 -25.44 10.79
CA LEU A 314 16.52 -24.72 11.04
C LEU A 314 16.33 -23.62 9.99
N THR A 315 15.09 -23.44 9.54
CA THR A 315 14.72 -22.30 8.69
C THR A 315 14.48 -21.05 9.54
N GLN A 316 14.57 -19.86 8.94
CA GLN A 316 14.34 -18.58 9.63
C GLN A 316 12.94 -18.51 10.28
N GLU A 317 11.93 -19.12 9.68
CA GLU A 317 10.56 -19.17 10.21
C GLU A 317 10.45 -20.09 11.44
N GLU A 318 11.20 -21.19 11.46
CA GLU A 318 11.22 -22.12 12.59
C GLU A 318 11.99 -21.57 13.79
N VAL A 319 12.91 -20.60 13.62
CA VAL A 319 13.74 -20.05 14.71
C VAL A 319 12.90 -19.34 15.79
N LYS A 320 11.83 -18.64 15.41
CA LYS A 320 10.98 -17.91 16.36
C LYS A 320 10.03 -18.89 17.04
N GLY A 321 10.09 -18.96 18.37
CA GLY A 321 9.20 -19.83 19.14
C GLY A 321 9.77 -21.23 19.41
N PHE A 322 10.90 -21.57 18.79
CA PHE A 322 11.55 -22.88 18.91
C PHE A 322 12.02 -23.17 20.33
N ASP A 323 11.63 -24.31 20.90
CA ASP A 323 12.09 -24.72 22.23
C ASP A 323 13.53 -25.26 22.16
N ILE A 324 14.45 -24.58 22.83
CA ILE A 324 15.88 -24.91 22.84
C ILE A 324 16.18 -26.29 23.45
N SER A 325 15.29 -26.85 24.26
CA SER A 325 15.48 -28.20 24.81
C SER A 325 15.36 -29.29 23.75
N THR A 326 14.68 -29.01 22.62
CA THR A 326 14.48 -29.97 21.53
C THR A 326 15.73 -30.18 20.66
N VAL A 327 16.70 -29.27 20.74
CA VAL A 327 18.01 -29.41 20.06
C VAL A 327 19.08 -29.98 20.98
N VAL A 328 18.76 -30.36 22.22
CA VAL A 328 19.69 -31.10 23.07
C VAL A 328 19.51 -32.59 22.79
N ALA A 329 20.61 -33.31 22.58
CA ALA A 329 20.54 -34.75 22.33
C ALA A 329 19.88 -35.47 23.53
N PRO A 330 19.07 -36.53 23.31
CA PRO A 330 18.38 -37.23 24.39
C PRO A 330 19.31 -37.72 25.51
N SER A 331 20.55 -38.10 25.15
CA SER A 331 21.59 -38.53 26.09
C SER A 331 22.14 -37.40 26.97
N ALA A 332 22.06 -36.14 26.52
CA ALA A 332 22.55 -34.95 27.22
C ALA A 332 21.43 -34.11 27.86
N LEU A 333 20.16 -34.42 27.57
CA LEU A 333 19.00 -33.65 28.04
C LEU A 333 18.88 -33.63 29.58
N GLU A 334 19.14 -34.75 30.24
CA GLU A 334 19.09 -34.84 31.70
C GLU A 334 20.15 -33.93 32.35
N GLN A 335 21.37 -33.95 31.83
CA GLN A 335 22.45 -33.08 32.28
C GLN A 335 22.10 -31.61 32.03
N PHE A 336 21.52 -31.29 30.87
CA PHE A 336 21.10 -29.93 30.54
C PHE A 336 20.06 -29.39 31.52
N GLN A 337 19.02 -30.17 31.84
CA GLN A 337 17.94 -29.74 32.74
C GLN A 337 18.34 -29.73 34.21
N GLN A 338 19.10 -30.72 34.68
CA GLN A 338 19.41 -30.86 36.11
C GLN A 338 20.69 -30.14 36.55
N GLN A 339 21.61 -29.83 35.62
CA GLN A 339 22.90 -29.22 35.95
C GLN A 339 23.10 -27.88 35.22
N ILE A 340 22.98 -27.86 33.89
CA ILE A 340 23.35 -26.68 33.09
C ILE A 340 22.38 -25.51 33.36
N LEU A 341 21.08 -25.72 33.19
CA LEU A 341 20.08 -24.65 33.32
C LEU A 341 20.02 -24.05 34.75
N PRO A 342 20.03 -24.86 35.85
CA PRO A 342 20.09 -24.32 37.21
C PRO A 342 21.35 -23.51 37.48
N THR A 343 22.51 -23.95 36.96
CA THR A 343 23.78 -23.22 37.11
C THR A 343 23.72 -21.87 36.42
N VAL A 344 23.19 -21.81 35.18
CA VAL A 344 23.01 -20.54 34.44
C VAL A 344 22.10 -19.57 35.20
N VAL A 345 20.99 -20.05 35.78
CA VAL A 345 20.07 -19.20 36.55
C VAL A 345 20.72 -18.69 37.84
N GLN A 346 21.40 -19.57 38.57
CA GLN A 346 22.01 -19.26 39.87
C GLN A 346 23.28 -18.39 39.72
N GLU A 347 24.23 -18.82 38.89
CA GLU A 347 25.56 -18.21 38.75
C GLU A 347 25.64 -17.17 37.63
N GLY A 348 24.65 -17.14 36.72
CA GLY A 348 24.57 -16.18 35.61
C GLY A 348 25.30 -16.62 34.33
N ILE A 349 26.18 -17.61 34.41
CA ILE A 349 26.93 -18.14 33.27
C ILE A 349 27.23 -19.63 33.45
N TRP A 350 27.30 -20.38 32.36
CA TRP A 350 27.81 -21.75 32.30
C TRP A 350 28.67 -21.94 31.05
N SER A 351 29.73 -22.74 31.14
CA SER A 351 30.59 -23.11 30.02
C SER A 351 31.02 -24.58 30.09
N GLY A 352 30.90 -25.32 28.98
CA GLY A 352 31.32 -26.72 28.92
C GLY A 352 31.04 -27.38 27.56
N GLU A 353 31.32 -28.68 27.47
CA GLU A 353 30.89 -29.49 26.32
C GLU A 353 29.43 -29.93 26.49
N ASN A 354 28.70 -29.94 25.38
CA ASN A 354 27.33 -30.43 25.29
C ASN A 354 27.13 -31.19 23.99
N LEU A 355 26.03 -31.93 23.87
CA LEU A 355 25.68 -32.66 22.67
C LEU A 355 24.32 -32.18 22.16
N LEU A 356 24.32 -31.66 20.94
CA LEU A 356 23.11 -31.19 20.29
C LEU A 356 22.59 -32.20 19.27
N LEU A 357 21.31 -32.10 18.96
CA LEU A 357 20.65 -32.85 17.91
C LEU A 357 20.14 -31.88 16.86
N ALA A 358 20.71 -31.95 15.65
CA ALA A 358 20.20 -31.19 14.51
C ALA A 358 18.89 -31.80 13.98
N ARG A 359 18.13 -31.01 13.21
CA ARG A 359 16.82 -31.40 12.65
C ARG A 359 16.89 -32.64 11.76
N ASP A 360 18.04 -32.87 11.12
CA ASP A 360 18.31 -34.04 10.27
C ASP A 360 18.66 -35.31 11.07
N GLY A 361 18.62 -35.24 12.41
CA GLY A 361 18.89 -36.34 13.32
C GLY A 361 20.38 -36.53 13.66
N ARG A 362 21.25 -35.61 13.22
CA ARG A 362 22.69 -35.68 13.49
C ARG A 362 23.01 -35.19 14.91
N GLU A 363 23.76 -35.97 15.65
CA GLU A 363 24.35 -35.52 16.92
C GLU A 363 25.61 -34.68 16.65
N ILE A 364 25.65 -33.48 17.22
CA ILE A 364 26.73 -32.51 17.02
C ILE A 364 27.36 -32.22 18.39
N PRO A 365 28.60 -32.67 18.65
CA PRO A 365 29.32 -32.29 19.85
C PRO A 365 29.70 -30.81 19.77
N VAL A 366 29.35 -30.03 20.79
CA VAL A 366 29.60 -28.59 20.84
C VAL A 366 30.33 -28.20 22.12
N SER A 367 31.18 -27.19 22.01
CA SER A 367 31.62 -26.38 23.14
C SER A 367 30.67 -25.19 23.26
N GLN A 368 30.01 -25.04 24.41
CA GLN A 368 28.90 -24.12 24.60
C GLN A 368 29.13 -23.21 25.82
N VAL A 369 28.82 -21.92 25.66
CA VAL A 369 28.71 -20.94 26.74
C VAL A 369 27.29 -20.39 26.76
N ILE A 370 26.64 -20.40 27.93
CA ILE A 370 25.29 -19.87 28.13
C ILE A 370 25.34 -18.78 29.20
N ILE A 371 24.75 -17.62 28.92
CA ILE A 371 24.75 -16.43 29.79
C ILE A 371 23.30 -16.01 30.04
N ALA A 372 22.94 -15.79 31.31
CA ALA A 372 21.65 -15.21 31.70
C ALA A 372 21.76 -13.70 31.87
N HIS A 373 20.90 -12.96 31.15
CA HIS A 373 20.80 -11.51 31.24
C HIS A 373 19.71 -11.17 32.25
N LYS A 374 20.08 -10.47 33.33
CA LYS A 374 19.19 -10.17 34.47
C LYS A 374 18.80 -8.69 34.47
N SER A 375 17.54 -8.41 34.82
CA SER A 375 17.03 -7.06 35.04
C SER A 375 17.67 -6.41 36.29
N VAL A 376 17.39 -5.12 36.50
CA VAL A 376 17.85 -4.38 37.70
C VAL A 376 17.34 -5.03 39.00
N ASP A 377 16.21 -5.72 38.95
CA ASP A 377 15.60 -6.44 40.08
C ASP A 377 16.17 -7.86 40.28
N GLY A 378 17.15 -8.27 39.46
CA GLY A 378 17.83 -9.57 39.54
C GLY A 378 17.11 -10.75 38.88
N LEU A 379 15.97 -10.50 38.21
CA LEU A 379 15.21 -11.51 37.46
C LEU A 379 15.84 -11.73 36.08
N VAL A 380 15.98 -12.98 35.64
CA VAL A 380 16.47 -13.29 34.28
C VAL A 380 15.41 -12.84 33.27
N GLU A 381 15.79 -11.98 32.31
CA GLU A 381 14.91 -11.53 31.22
C GLU A 381 15.03 -12.44 29.99
N PHE A 382 16.26 -12.83 29.66
CA PHE A 382 16.57 -13.74 28.55
C PHE A 382 17.94 -14.41 28.74
N MET A 383 18.23 -15.42 27.94
CA MET A 383 19.52 -16.11 27.90
C MET A 383 20.14 -16.00 26.52
N SER A 384 21.45 -15.81 26.44
CA SER A 384 22.22 -15.89 25.20
C SER A 384 23.18 -17.07 25.23
N THR A 385 23.40 -17.71 24.10
CA THR A 385 24.33 -18.83 23.96
C THR A 385 25.31 -18.60 22.82
N ILE A 386 26.56 -19.02 23.01
CA ILE A 386 27.57 -19.13 21.95
C ILE A 386 27.98 -20.59 21.88
N LEU A 387 27.93 -21.19 20.70
CA LEU A 387 28.28 -22.59 20.48
C LEU A 387 29.29 -22.73 19.35
N ARG A 388 30.28 -23.60 19.56
CA ARG A 388 31.28 -23.98 18.56
C ARG A 388 31.22 -25.49 18.34
N ASP A 389 31.11 -25.90 17.09
CA ASP A 389 31.21 -27.30 16.68
C ASP A 389 32.64 -27.83 16.90
N ILE A 390 32.77 -28.95 17.62
CA ILE A 390 34.06 -29.59 17.92
C ILE A 390 34.20 -30.97 17.25
N SER A 391 33.34 -31.30 16.27
CA SER A 391 33.32 -32.58 15.56
C SER A 391 34.67 -32.91 14.91
N ASP A 392 35.31 -31.93 14.26
CA ASP A 392 36.60 -32.12 13.60
C ASP A 392 37.71 -32.51 14.59
N SER A 393 37.70 -31.91 15.77
CA SER A 393 38.70 -32.20 16.81
C SER A 393 38.55 -33.63 17.33
N LYS A 394 37.30 -34.11 17.55
CA LYS A 394 37.05 -35.49 17.99
C LYS A 394 37.38 -36.51 16.89
N ARG A 395 37.06 -36.19 15.64
CA ARG A 395 37.40 -37.04 14.48
C ARG A 395 38.90 -37.24 14.34
N ILE A 396 39.73 -36.20 14.49
CA ILE A 396 41.20 -36.32 14.37
C ILE A 396 41.76 -37.26 15.45
N GLU A 397 41.22 -37.21 16.66
CA GLU A 397 41.65 -38.07 17.77
C GLU A 397 41.30 -39.55 17.50
N GLU A 398 40.07 -39.82 17.04
CA GLU A 398 39.63 -41.16 16.64
C GLU A 398 40.38 -41.69 15.40
N GLU A 399 40.68 -40.83 14.42
CA GLU A 399 41.47 -41.16 13.24
C GLU A 399 42.89 -41.59 13.61
N LEU A 400 43.51 -40.93 14.60
CA LEU A 400 44.85 -41.30 15.07
C LEU A 400 44.86 -42.67 15.76
N GLN A 401 43.85 -42.97 16.57
CA GLN A 401 43.70 -44.28 17.20
C GLN A 401 43.40 -45.38 16.16
N SER A 402 42.49 -45.10 15.23
CA SER A 402 42.13 -46.00 14.15
C SER A 402 43.31 -46.27 13.22
N SER A 403 44.09 -45.24 12.87
CA SER A 403 45.30 -45.36 12.05
C SER A 403 46.32 -46.31 12.67
N ASN A 404 46.54 -46.25 13.98
CA ASN A 404 47.44 -47.19 14.67
C ASN A 404 46.97 -48.66 14.60
N ILE A 405 45.67 -48.90 14.77
CA ILE A 405 45.08 -50.25 14.65
C ILE A 405 45.17 -50.75 13.20
N ILE A 406 44.88 -49.87 12.24
CA ILE A 406 44.95 -50.16 10.80
C ILE A 406 46.38 -50.47 10.38
N LEU A 407 47.38 -49.68 10.77
CA LEU A 407 48.78 -49.90 10.42
C LEU A 407 49.27 -51.29 10.88
N ARG A 408 48.92 -51.70 12.10
CA ARG A 408 49.29 -53.03 12.63
C ARG A 408 48.57 -54.16 11.89
N SER A 409 47.30 -53.99 11.59
CA SER A 409 46.51 -54.94 10.79
C SER A 409 47.03 -55.07 9.35
N ILE A 410 47.45 -53.95 8.74
CA ILE A 410 48.07 -53.94 7.40
C ILE A 410 49.38 -54.74 7.41
N ILE A 411 50.26 -54.44 8.38
CA ILE A 411 51.56 -55.11 8.50
C ILE A 411 51.38 -56.63 8.72
N ASP A 412 50.39 -57.06 9.49
CA ASP A 412 50.15 -58.49 9.78
C ASP A 412 49.31 -59.23 8.74
N SER A 413 48.54 -58.51 7.92
CA SER A 413 47.74 -59.11 6.84
C SER A 413 48.55 -59.33 5.57
N THR A 414 49.67 -58.61 5.37
CA THR A 414 50.49 -58.80 4.17
C THR A 414 51.17 -60.18 4.16
N THR A 415 51.16 -60.82 2.99
CA THR A 415 51.91 -62.05 2.72
C THR A 415 53.40 -61.80 2.50
N ASP A 416 53.83 -60.54 2.51
CA ASP A 416 55.23 -60.15 2.44
C ASP A 416 55.89 -60.27 3.82
N VAL A 417 57.19 -60.53 3.82
CA VAL A 417 58.00 -60.54 5.03
C VAL A 417 58.31 -59.09 5.40
N VAL A 418 57.73 -58.58 6.48
CA VAL A 418 58.01 -57.23 6.99
C VAL A 418 58.80 -57.34 8.27
N PHE A 419 59.93 -56.63 8.32
CA PHE A 419 60.80 -56.65 9.48
C PHE A 419 61.43 -55.27 9.75
N VAL A 420 61.82 -55.07 11.00
CA VAL A 420 62.61 -53.94 11.45
C VAL A 420 63.78 -54.50 12.25
N LYS A 421 64.98 -54.03 11.93
CA LYS A 421 66.20 -54.35 12.66
C LYS A 421 66.74 -53.12 13.36
N ASP A 422 67.35 -53.29 14.52
CA ASP A 422 68.06 -52.23 15.23
C ASP A 422 69.43 -51.92 14.61
N GLU A 423 70.19 -51.02 15.24
CA GLU A 423 71.53 -50.61 14.79
C GLU A 423 72.58 -51.74 14.80
N TRP A 424 72.31 -52.86 15.48
CA TRP A 424 73.16 -54.05 15.49
C TRP A 424 72.67 -55.16 14.57
N GLY A 425 71.64 -54.90 13.76
CA GLY A 425 71.08 -55.87 12.82
C GLY A 425 70.14 -56.89 13.46
N ARG A 426 69.67 -56.65 14.69
CA ARG A 426 68.77 -57.57 15.39
C ARG A 426 67.31 -57.24 15.13
N TYR A 427 66.48 -58.24 14.89
CA TYR A 427 65.05 -58.06 14.63
C TYR A 427 64.31 -57.49 15.86
N VAL A 428 63.64 -56.33 15.72
CA VAL A 428 62.87 -55.64 16.78
C VAL A 428 61.37 -55.59 16.52
N VAL A 429 60.95 -55.60 15.25
CA VAL A 429 59.56 -55.74 14.84
C VAL A 429 59.53 -56.68 13.66
N VAL A 430 58.64 -57.65 13.67
CA VAL A 430 58.38 -58.53 12.52
C VAL A 430 56.88 -58.77 12.43
N ASN A 431 56.37 -59.00 11.22
CA ASN A 431 54.97 -59.36 11.04
C ASN A 431 54.72 -60.87 11.18
N SER A 432 53.44 -61.24 11.24
CA SER A 432 53.01 -62.65 11.36
C SER A 432 53.55 -63.56 10.23
N THR A 433 53.86 -62.99 9.06
CA THR A 433 54.43 -63.74 7.92
C THR A 433 55.86 -64.19 8.18
N VAL A 434 56.68 -63.39 8.85
CA VAL A 434 58.07 -63.78 9.20
C VAL A 434 58.08 -65.04 10.07
N VAL A 435 57.18 -65.11 11.06
CA VAL A 435 57.00 -66.28 11.94
C VAL A 435 56.65 -67.53 11.13
N ARG A 436 55.72 -67.41 10.18
CA ARG A 436 55.32 -68.51 9.27
C ARG A 436 56.42 -68.91 8.29
N TRP A 437 57.21 -67.95 7.82
CA TRP A 437 58.27 -68.17 6.83
C TRP A 437 59.43 -68.97 7.41
N PHE A 438 59.87 -68.61 8.63
CA PHE A 438 60.97 -69.32 9.30
C PHE A 438 60.52 -70.53 10.11
N ASP A 439 59.21 -70.73 10.28
CA ASP A 439 58.61 -71.77 11.12
C ASP A 439 59.20 -71.75 12.55
N LYS A 440 59.34 -70.53 13.11
CA LYS A 440 59.88 -70.26 14.45
C LYS A 440 58.95 -69.30 15.19
N PRO A 441 58.73 -69.47 16.51
CA PRO A 441 57.91 -68.57 17.29
C PRO A 441 58.55 -67.17 17.37
N LEU A 442 57.71 -66.14 17.54
CA LEU A 442 58.14 -64.73 17.53
C LEU A 442 59.26 -64.44 18.53
N GLU A 443 59.20 -65.06 19.71
CA GLU A 443 60.16 -64.90 20.79
C GLU A 443 61.56 -65.44 20.45
N GLU A 444 61.65 -66.41 19.53
CA GLU A 444 62.92 -66.96 19.04
C GLU A 444 63.51 -66.16 17.88
N ILE A 445 62.73 -65.26 17.27
CA ILE A 445 63.14 -64.41 16.14
C ILE A 445 63.58 -63.03 16.64
N LEU A 446 62.83 -62.45 17.58
CA LEU A 446 63.15 -61.13 18.11
C LEU A 446 64.48 -61.14 18.87
N GLY A 447 65.30 -60.11 18.64
CA GLY A 447 66.63 -59.96 19.23
C GLY A 447 67.73 -60.80 18.59
N GLN A 448 67.41 -61.68 17.62
CA GLN A 448 68.38 -62.43 16.82
C GLN A 448 68.80 -61.64 15.58
N ASP A 449 69.91 -62.04 14.96
CA ASP A 449 70.38 -61.53 13.66
C ASP A 449 70.18 -62.55 12.52
N ASP A 450 70.55 -62.20 11.28
CA ASP A 450 70.38 -63.07 10.11
C ASP A 450 71.14 -64.41 10.20
N THR A 451 72.22 -64.49 10.98
CA THR A 451 73.03 -65.72 11.08
C THR A 451 72.30 -66.83 11.82
N ALA A 452 71.33 -66.46 12.67
CA ALA A 452 70.46 -67.40 13.39
C ALA A 452 69.28 -67.91 12.53
N LEU A 453 68.96 -67.23 11.42
CA LEU A 453 67.77 -67.49 10.60
C LEU A 453 68.12 -68.04 9.20
N PHE A 454 69.28 -67.72 8.63
CA PHE A 454 69.67 -68.10 7.28
C PHE A 454 70.98 -68.91 7.23
N PRO A 455 71.21 -69.72 6.17
CA PRO A 455 72.50 -70.36 5.93
C PRO A 455 73.67 -69.34 5.87
N PRO A 456 74.90 -69.70 6.28
CA PRO A 456 76.00 -68.74 6.46
C PRO A 456 76.40 -67.94 5.21
N GLU A 457 76.17 -68.46 4.01
CA GLU A 457 76.43 -67.74 2.76
C GLU A 457 75.36 -66.68 2.48
N ILE A 458 74.08 -67.00 2.72
CA ILE A 458 72.94 -66.10 2.50
C ILE A 458 72.89 -65.02 3.59
N ALA A 459 73.09 -65.41 4.86
CA ALA A 459 73.16 -64.46 5.97
C ALA A 459 74.22 -63.39 5.73
N ARG A 460 75.42 -63.78 5.28
CA ARG A 460 76.50 -62.82 4.92
C ARG A 460 76.10 -61.87 3.81
N GLN A 461 75.39 -62.35 2.78
CA GLN A 461 74.91 -61.50 1.70
C GLN A 461 73.87 -60.49 2.20
N ILE A 462 72.90 -60.94 3.00
CA ILE A 462 71.84 -60.09 3.59
C ILE A 462 72.43 -59.05 4.54
N MET A 463 73.37 -59.43 5.39
CA MET A 463 74.04 -58.52 6.34
C MET A 463 74.93 -57.50 5.63
N ALA A 464 75.65 -57.88 4.56
CA ALA A 464 76.43 -56.94 3.77
C ALA A 464 75.55 -55.87 3.09
N ILE A 465 74.32 -56.24 2.74
CA ILE A 465 73.32 -55.29 2.24
C ILE A 465 72.83 -54.36 3.35
N ASP A 466 72.55 -54.91 4.53
CA ASP A 466 72.10 -54.13 5.70
C ASP A 466 73.16 -53.10 6.11
N GLU A 467 74.43 -53.51 6.19
CA GLU A 467 75.56 -52.63 6.44
C GLU A 467 75.68 -51.53 5.39
N ARG A 468 75.48 -51.87 4.11
CA ARG A 468 75.51 -50.88 3.03
C ARG A 468 74.39 -49.85 3.19
N VAL A 469 73.16 -50.26 3.48
CA VAL A 469 72.02 -49.35 3.70
C VAL A 469 72.26 -48.44 4.91
N MET A 470 72.83 -48.99 5.99
CA MET A 470 73.19 -48.21 7.19
C MET A 470 74.32 -47.21 6.93
N ALA A 471 75.33 -47.60 6.15
CA ALA A 471 76.49 -46.76 5.84
C ALA A 471 76.19 -45.67 4.81
N THR A 472 75.41 -45.98 3.77
CA THR A 472 75.04 -44.98 2.75
C THR A 472 73.86 -44.12 3.21
N GLY A 473 72.99 -44.64 4.08
CA GLY A 473 71.75 -43.99 4.46
C GLY A 473 70.73 -43.90 3.32
N GLU A 474 70.89 -44.71 2.29
CA GLU A 474 70.01 -44.81 1.14
C GLU A 474 69.24 -46.13 1.14
N SER A 475 67.97 -46.07 0.75
CA SER A 475 67.17 -47.27 0.58
C SER A 475 67.67 -48.10 -0.59
N LEU A 476 67.79 -49.40 -0.39
CA LEU A 476 68.17 -50.34 -1.43
C LEU A 476 67.03 -51.30 -1.71
N THR A 477 66.68 -51.45 -2.99
CA THR A 477 65.77 -52.50 -3.46
C THR A 477 66.50 -53.39 -4.44
N GLN A 478 66.46 -54.70 -4.21
CA GLN A 478 67.05 -55.65 -5.14
C GLN A 478 66.35 -57.01 -5.07
N GLU A 479 66.52 -57.79 -6.15
CA GLU A 479 66.05 -59.16 -6.22
C GLU A 479 67.03 -60.07 -5.48
N GLU A 480 66.53 -60.76 -4.47
CA GLU A 480 67.22 -61.76 -3.67
C GLU A 480 66.65 -63.13 -4.01
N ILE A 481 67.52 -64.04 -4.43
CA ILE A 481 67.11 -65.40 -4.78
C ILE A 481 67.39 -66.28 -3.58
N ILE A 482 66.33 -66.72 -2.91
CA ILE A 482 66.44 -67.54 -1.71
C ILE A 482 66.14 -69.00 -2.08
N PRO A 483 67.10 -69.93 -1.89
CA PRO A 483 66.87 -71.36 -2.09
C PRO A 483 66.11 -71.95 -0.89
N GLU A 484 64.95 -72.53 -1.15
CA GLU A 484 64.11 -73.19 -0.16
C GLU A 484 63.89 -74.65 -0.56
N LYS A 485 64.51 -75.61 0.17
CA LYS A 485 64.43 -77.10 0.15
C LYS A 485 64.16 -77.89 -1.16
N ASN A 486 63.42 -77.39 -2.16
CA ASN A 486 63.31 -77.86 -3.56
C ASN A 486 62.73 -76.81 -4.58
N LEU A 487 62.54 -75.54 -4.20
CA LEU A 487 62.05 -74.45 -5.09
C LEU A 487 62.96 -73.21 -4.97
N THR A 488 63.10 -72.47 -6.08
CA THR A 488 63.79 -71.17 -6.09
C THR A 488 62.74 -70.06 -6.03
N ARG A 489 62.75 -69.25 -4.98
CA ARG A 489 61.89 -68.06 -4.87
C ARG A 489 62.70 -66.81 -5.20
N THR A 490 62.12 -65.93 -6.00
CA THR A 490 62.68 -64.59 -6.25
C THR A 490 61.97 -63.61 -5.34
N LEU A 491 62.68 -63.13 -4.32
CA LEU A 491 62.18 -62.08 -3.43
C LEU A 491 62.64 -60.73 -3.96
N LEU A 492 61.72 -59.78 -4.08
CA LEU A 492 62.09 -58.38 -4.22
C LEU A 492 62.16 -57.79 -2.81
N THR A 493 63.37 -57.57 -2.33
CA THR A 493 63.62 -57.05 -0.98
C THR A 493 63.98 -55.59 -1.05
N THR A 494 63.20 -54.75 -0.35
CA THR A 494 63.50 -53.34 -0.13
C THR A 494 63.89 -53.14 1.33
N LYS A 495 65.06 -52.53 1.54
CA LYS A 495 65.60 -52.18 2.85
C LYS A 495 65.85 -50.69 2.92
N CYS A 496 65.27 -50.03 3.91
CA CYS A 496 65.32 -48.60 4.12
C CYS A 496 65.95 -48.28 5.47
N PRO A 497 66.75 -47.21 5.58
CA PRO A 497 67.24 -46.75 6.88
C PRO A 497 66.07 -46.23 7.72
N TRP A 498 65.88 -46.81 8.90
CA TRP A 498 64.93 -46.33 9.88
C TRP A 498 65.57 -45.16 10.64
N ARG A 499 64.95 -43.97 10.54
CA ARG A 499 65.44 -42.74 11.17
C ARG A 499 64.55 -42.31 12.33
N ASN A 500 65.16 -41.76 13.37
CA ASN A 500 64.41 -41.07 14.42
C ASN A 500 64.01 -39.64 13.98
N ALA A 501 63.25 -38.92 14.81
CA ALA A 501 62.80 -37.56 14.53
C ALA A 501 63.94 -36.54 14.30
N ALA A 502 65.16 -36.84 14.78
CA ALA A 502 66.36 -36.04 14.55
C ALA A 502 67.14 -36.44 13.28
N GLY A 503 66.61 -37.35 12.46
CA GLY A 503 67.21 -37.80 11.20
C GLY A 503 68.35 -38.82 11.34
N LYS A 504 68.74 -39.19 12.57
CA LYS A 504 69.76 -40.21 12.82
C LYS A 504 69.21 -41.59 12.45
N ILE A 505 70.00 -42.38 11.71
CA ILE A 505 69.68 -43.77 11.41
C ILE A 505 69.83 -44.60 12.69
N ILE A 506 68.78 -45.31 13.07
CA ILE A 506 68.67 -46.12 14.30
C ILE A 506 68.41 -47.60 13.99
N GLY A 507 68.35 -47.97 12.72
CA GLY A 507 68.10 -49.33 12.29
C GLY A 507 67.66 -49.39 10.83
N ILE A 508 67.05 -50.50 10.44
CA ILE A 508 66.59 -50.77 9.07
C ILE A 508 65.15 -51.26 9.11
N VAL A 509 64.30 -50.73 8.24
CA VAL A 509 62.99 -51.29 7.90
C VAL A 509 63.14 -52.07 6.59
N GLY A 510 62.73 -53.33 6.58
CA GLY A 510 62.77 -54.20 5.41
C GLY A 510 61.40 -54.77 5.07
N ILE A 511 61.10 -54.83 3.78
CA ILE A 511 60.01 -55.62 3.23
C ILE A 511 60.56 -56.53 2.12
N ALA A 512 60.28 -57.82 2.21
CA ALA A 512 60.62 -58.78 1.17
C ALA A 512 59.34 -59.42 0.62
N ARG A 513 59.11 -59.20 -0.68
CA ARG A 513 57.94 -59.72 -1.41
C ARG A 513 58.35 -60.87 -2.30
N ASP A 514 57.63 -61.98 -2.23
CA ASP A 514 57.76 -63.05 -3.22
C ASP A 514 57.13 -62.60 -4.55
N ILE A 515 57.96 -62.36 -5.57
CA ILE A 515 57.51 -61.90 -6.90
C ILE A 515 57.52 -63.01 -7.95
N SER A 516 57.65 -64.27 -7.52
CA SER A 516 57.74 -65.43 -8.42
C SER A 516 56.52 -65.55 -9.35
N ASP A 517 55.32 -65.22 -8.87
CA ASP A 517 54.08 -65.23 -9.66
C ASP A 517 53.91 -63.94 -10.48
N ARG A 518 54.32 -62.79 -9.91
CA ARG A 518 54.26 -61.50 -10.60
C ARG A 518 55.13 -61.48 -11.84
N LYS A 519 56.35 -62.02 -11.81
CA LYS A 519 57.19 -62.12 -13.02
C LYS A 519 56.48 -62.88 -14.14
N ARG A 520 55.73 -63.94 -13.79
CA ARG A 520 54.92 -64.71 -14.75
C ARG A 520 53.73 -63.92 -15.32
N VAL A 521 53.16 -62.99 -14.55
CA VAL A 521 52.01 -62.14 -14.95
C VAL A 521 52.45 -60.84 -15.65
N GLU A 522 53.59 -60.26 -15.28
CA GLU A 522 54.13 -59.01 -15.83
C GLU A 522 54.51 -59.19 -17.31
N ASP A 523 54.98 -60.38 -17.69
CA ASP A 523 55.15 -60.79 -19.07
C ASP A 523 53.82 -60.82 -19.85
N ALA A 524 52.70 -61.19 -19.20
CA ALA A 524 51.37 -61.17 -19.81
C ALA A 524 50.71 -59.77 -19.83
N LEU A 525 50.98 -58.92 -18.83
CA LEU A 525 50.39 -57.57 -18.69
C LEU A 525 50.98 -56.56 -19.70
N ARG A 526 52.23 -56.76 -20.12
CA ARG A 526 52.89 -55.95 -21.16
C ARG A 526 52.10 -55.93 -22.48
N GLU A 527 51.44 -57.03 -22.83
CA GLU A 527 50.56 -57.13 -23.99
C GLU A 527 49.22 -56.40 -23.78
N SER A 528 48.70 -56.35 -22.55
CA SER A 528 47.44 -55.68 -22.22
C SER A 528 47.57 -54.15 -22.20
N ALA A 529 48.66 -53.62 -21.64
CA ALA A 529 48.91 -52.18 -21.49
C ALA A 529 49.03 -51.42 -22.83
N GLN A 530 49.35 -52.11 -23.93
CA GLN A 530 49.35 -51.52 -25.26
C GLN A 530 47.94 -51.25 -25.81
N ARG A 531 46.93 -52.02 -25.39
CA ARG A 531 45.52 -51.78 -25.80
C ARG A 531 44.89 -50.61 -25.06
N GLU A 532 45.19 -50.46 -23.77
CA GLU A 532 44.57 -49.45 -22.92
C GLU A 532 44.96 -48.01 -23.33
N ARG A 533 46.23 -47.79 -23.72
CA ARG A 533 46.71 -46.47 -24.17
C ARG A 533 45.98 -45.94 -25.41
N ALA A 534 45.50 -46.82 -26.29
CA ALA A 534 44.72 -46.42 -27.47
C ALA A 534 43.30 -45.94 -27.11
N LEU A 535 42.70 -46.51 -26.05
CA LEU A 535 41.37 -46.14 -25.57
C LEU A 535 41.37 -44.77 -24.86
N THR A 536 42.40 -44.48 -24.06
CA THR A 536 42.49 -43.22 -23.32
C THR A 536 42.57 -41.99 -24.22
N GLN A 537 43.20 -42.12 -25.40
CA GLN A 537 43.35 -41.01 -26.34
C GLN A 537 42.02 -40.60 -26.99
N VAL A 538 41.16 -41.56 -27.33
CA VAL A 538 39.80 -41.30 -27.86
C VAL A 538 38.91 -40.65 -26.79
N GLN A 539 39.07 -41.05 -25.53
CA GLN A 539 38.25 -40.53 -24.43
C GLN A 539 38.56 -39.06 -24.10
N ALA A 540 39.82 -38.64 -24.26
CA ALA A 540 40.24 -37.24 -24.05
C ALA A 540 39.70 -36.27 -25.13
N GLU A 541 39.64 -36.71 -26.39
CA GLU A 541 39.07 -35.91 -27.49
C GLU A 541 37.57 -35.70 -27.30
N LEU A 542 36.84 -36.75 -26.92
CA LEU A 542 35.40 -36.66 -26.67
C LEU A 542 35.07 -35.70 -25.52
N LEU A 543 35.83 -35.76 -24.42
CA LEU A 543 35.61 -34.89 -23.25
C LEU A 543 35.77 -33.40 -23.60
N THR A 544 36.77 -33.09 -24.42
CA THR A 544 37.05 -31.72 -24.88
C THR A 544 35.91 -31.18 -25.76
N GLN A 545 35.31 -32.03 -26.59
CA GLN A 545 34.18 -31.65 -27.44
C GLN A 545 32.91 -31.40 -26.61
N THR A 546 32.63 -32.23 -25.61
CA THR A 546 31.48 -32.04 -24.71
C THR A 546 31.59 -30.75 -23.90
N GLN A 547 32.78 -30.42 -23.39
CA GLN A 547 32.99 -29.18 -22.64
C GLN A 547 32.78 -27.92 -23.50
N ARG A 548 33.21 -27.94 -24.78
CA ARG A 548 32.96 -26.82 -25.70
C ARG A 548 31.48 -26.64 -26.01
N GLN A 549 30.73 -27.73 -26.20
CA GLN A 549 29.28 -27.67 -26.39
C GLN A 549 28.56 -27.14 -25.15
N ALA A 550 28.97 -27.57 -23.96
CA ALA A 550 28.39 -27.08 -22.70
C ALA A 550 28.59 -25.57 -22.52
N ALA A 551 29.79 -25.06 -22.80
CA ALA A 551 30.09 -23.63 -22.71
C ALA A 551 29.27 -22.79 -23.70
N GLN A 552 29.13 -23.24 -24.95
CA GLN A 552 28.30 -22.55 -25.95
C GLN A 552 26.82 -22.52 -25.57
N LEU A 553 26.31 -23.62 -24.99
CA LEU A 553 24.92 -23.69 -24.54
C LEU A 553 24.66 -22.73 -23.37
N GLN A 554 25.60 -22.66 -22.43
CA GLN A 554 25.50 -21.79 -21.25
C GLN A 554 25.51 -20.30 -21.63
N GLU A 555 26.35 -19.92 -22.60
CA GLU A 555 26.38 -18.56 -23.13
C GLU A 555 25.09 -18.18 -23.87
N ALA A 556 24.54 -19.10 -24.67
CA ALA A 556 23.27 -18.90 -25.35
C ALA A 556 22.09 -18.74 -24.36
N LEU A 557 22.06 -19.55 -23.29
CA LEU A 557 21.06 -19.46 -22.23
C LEU A 557 21.11 -18.10 -21.51
N ALA A 558 22.30 -17.68 -21.10
CA ALA A 558 22.50 -16.40 -20.40
C ALA A 558 22.06 -15.20 -21.25
N SER A 559 22.35 -15.23 -22.56
CA SER A 559 21.91 -14.19 -23.51
C SER A 559 20.38 -14.15 -23.65
N ALA A 560 19.74 -15.31 -23.75
CA ALA A 560 18.28 -15.41 -23.84
C ALA A 560 17.57 -14.92 -22.56
N GLU A 561 18.09 -15.27 -21.39
CA GLU A 561 17.55 -14.79 -20.10
C GLU A 561 17.70 -13.28 -19.93
N ALA A 562 18.85 -12.72 -20.31
CA ALA A 562 19.07 -11.27 -20.30
C ALA A 562 18.08 -10.54 -21.23
N ALA A 563 17.84 -11.06 -22.43
CA ALA A 563 16.88 -10.51 -23.38
C ALA A 563 15.43 -10.55 -22.84
N ASN A 564 15.01 -11.67 -22.22
CA ASN A 564 13.68 -11.79 -21.62
C ASN A 564 13.46 -10.84 -20.43
N LYS A 565 14.50 -10.68 -19.59
CA LYS A 565 14.46 -9.73 -18.47
C LYS A 565 14.36 -8.29 -18.97
N ALA A 566 15.11 -7.92 -20.00
CA ALA A 566 15.02 -6.60 -20.63
C ALA A 566 13.63 -6.34 -21.25
N LYS A 567 13.06 -7.31 -21.99
CA LYS A 567 11.70 -7.24 -22.56
C LYS A 567 10.64 -6.98 -21.48
N SER A 568 10.69 -7.72 -20.37
CA SER A 568 9.73 -7.60 -19.27
C SER A 568 9.82 -6.24 -18.56
N THR A 569 11.04 -5.74 -18.34
CA THR A 569 11.28 -4.45 -17.69
C THR A 569 10.81 -3.29 -18.58
N PHE A 570 11.04 -3.40 -19.89
CA PHE A 570 10.56 -2.44 -20.88
C PHE A 570 9.03 -2.34 -20.92
N LEU A 571 8.32 -3.48 -20.93
CA LEU A 571 6.85 -3.50 -20.95
C LEU A 571 6.23 -2.93 -19.67
N ALA A 572 6.83 -3.19 -18.50
CA ALA A 572 6.37 -2.63 -17.24
C ALA A 572 6.47 -1.10 -17.21
N ASN A 573 7.61 -0.56 -17.64
CA ASN A 573 7.83 0.90 -17.68
C ASN A 573 6.91 1.57 -18.71
N MET A 574 6.79 0.99 -19.91
CA MET A 574 5.90 1.52 -20.95
C MET A 574 4.43 1.55 -20.53
N SER A 575 3.94 0.57 -19.78
CA SER A 575 2.56 0.62 -19.30
C SER A 575 2.31 1.77 -18.32
N HIS A 576 3.24 2.03 -17.40
CA HIS A 576 3.12 3.16 -16.48
C HIS A 576 3.14 4.51 -17.24
N GLU A 577 4.03 4.62 -18.23
CA GLU A 577 4.15 5.80 -19.10
C GLU A 577 2.92 6.03 -19.99
N LEU A 578 2.24 4.97 -20.42
CA LEU A 578 1.01 5.06 -21.21
C LEU A 578 -0.24 5.31 -20.36
N ARG A 579 -0.29 4.77 -19.13
CA ARG A 579 -1.44 4.92 -18.22
C ARG A 579 -1.60 6.36 -17.73
N THR A 580 -0.49 7.04 -17.47
CA THR A 580 -0.46 8.41 -16.95
C THR A 580 -1.16 9.43 -17.86
N PRO A 581 -0.81 9.58 -19.15
CA PRO A 581 -1.51 10.49 -20.05
C PRO A 581 -2.94 10.04 -20.34
N LEU A 582 -3.20 8.72 -20.38
CA LEU A 582 -4.53 8.18 -20.67
C LEU A 582 -5.54 8.47 -19.55
N ASN A 583 -5.12 8.34 -18.29
CA ASN A 583 -5.93 8.74 -17.13
C ASN A 583 -6.23 10.24 -17.15
N GLY A 584 -5.28 11.06 -17.63
CA GLY A 584 -5.49 12.49 -17.87
C GLY A 584 -6.57 12.75 -18.93
N ILE A 585 -6.49 12.08 -20.09
CA ILE A 585 -7.49 12.19 -21.17
C ILE A 585 -8.87 11.75 -20.67
N MET A 586 -8.96 10.65 -19.91
CA MET A 586 -10.19 10.18 -19.28
C MET A 586 -10.76 11.18 -18.27
N GLY A 587 -9.91 11.72 -17.39
CA GLY A 587 -10.32 12.69 -16.38
C GLY A 587 -10.88 13.97 -17.01
N TYR A 588 -10.20 14.52 -18.02
CA TYR A 588 -10.71 15.69 -18.74
C TYR A 588 -11.96 15.38 -19.55
N ALA A 589 -12.07 14.21 -20.17
CA ALA A 589 -13.28 13.80 -20.88
C ALA A 589 -14.50 13.70 -19.93
N GLN A 590 -14.32 13.14 -18.73
CA GLN A 590 -15.38 13.05 -17.71
C GLN A 590 -15.78 14.42 -17.14
N ILE A 591 -14.80 15.28 -16.84
CA ILE A 591 -15.07 16.65 -16.36
C ILE A 591 -15.87 17.45 -17.41
N LEU A 592 -15.49 17.33 -18.68
CA LEU A 592 -16.18 18.01 -19.77
C LEU A 592 -17.58 17.43 -20.04
N GLN A 593 -17.81 16.14 -19.80
CA GLN A 593 -19.16 15.55 -19.88
C GLN A 593 -20.11 16.10 -18.80
N GLY A 594 -19.59 16.44 -17.63
CA GLY A 594 -20.35 17.03 -16.51
C GLY A 594 -20.62 18.53 -16.61
N ALA A 595 -20.03 19.23 -17.59
CA ALA A 595 -20.18 20.67 -17.74
C ALA A 595 -21.57 21.07 -18.27
N LYS A 596 -22.20 22.07 -17.64
CA LYS A 596 -23.58 22.51 -17.93
C LYS A 596 -23.81 23.08 -19.35
N ASN A 597 -22.76 23.34 -20.13
CA ASN A 597 -22.81 24.05 -21.42
C ASN A 597 -22.40 23.19 -22.64
N CYS A 598 -22.29 21.87 -22.53
CA CYS A 598 -21.93 21.01 -23.67
C CYS A 598 -23.09 20.79 -24.64
N THR A 599 -22.85 21.05 -25.93
CA THR A 599 -23.79 20.72 -27.01
C THR A 599 -23.91 19.20 -27.19
N PRO A 600 -25.02 18.68 -27.77
CA PRO A 600 -25.20 17.24 -28.00
C PRO A 600 -24.05 16.58 -28.79
N LYS A 601 -23.55 17.27 -29.84
CA LYS A 601 -22.40 16.82 -30.63
C LYS A 601 -21.09 16.78 -29.82
N GLN A 602 -20.92 17.68 -28.85
CA GLN A 602 -19.75 17.67 -27.96
C GLN A 602 -19.84 16.56 -26.92
N LYS A 603 -21.05 16.26 -26.40
CA LYS A 603 -21.26 15.11 -25.52
C LYS A 603 -20.96 13.79 -26.23
N GLU A 604 -21.46 13.62 -27.45
CA GLU A 604 -21.17 12.45 -28.29
C GLU A 604 -19.67 12.31 -28.58
N GLY A 605 -18.99 13.41 -28.93
CA GLY A 605 -17.53 13.41 -29.13
C GLY A 605 -16.74 13.09 -27.85
N LEU A 606 -17.16 13.59 -26.69
CA LEU A 606 -16.52 13.29 -25.40
C LEU A 606 -16.75 11.84 -24.97
N GLU A 607 -17.92 11.27 -25.28
CA GLU A 607 -18.22 9.87 -25.04
C GLU A 607 -17.38 8.93 -25.91
N ILE A 608 -17.17 9.28 -27.17
CA ILE A 608 -16.23 8.57 -28.05
C ILE A 608 -14.80 8.64 -27.50
N ILE A 609 -14.33 9.81 -27.05
CA ILE A 609 -13.00 9.97 -26.46
C ILE A 609 -12.85 9.10 -25.19
N TYR A 610 -13.88 9.07 -24.36
CA TYR A 610 -13.91 8.26 -23.14
C TYR A 610 -13.87 6.77 -23.46
N GLN A 611 -14.68 6.30 -24.41
CA GLN A 611 -14.70 4.91 -24.89
C GLN A 611 -13.36 4.48 -25.50
N CYS A 612 -12.76 5.31 -26.36
CA CYS A 612 -11.44 5.06 -26.94
C CYS A 612 -10.35 4.96 -25.87
N SER A 613 -10.41 5.81 -24.84
CA SER A 613 -9.45 5.81 -23.74
C SER A 613 -9.59 4.57 -22.86
N ASN A 614 -10.82 4.17 -22.53
CA ASN A 614 -11.07 2.91 -21.81
C ASN A 614 -10.62 1.67 -22.60
N HIS A 615 -10.84 1.69 -23.92
CA HIS A 615 -10.38 0.60 -24.79
C HIS A 615 -8.84 0.48 -24.80
N LEU A 616 -8.12 1.61 -24.90
CA LEU A 616 -6.66 1.61 -24.85
C LEU A 616 -6.12 1.16 -23.49
N LEU A 617 -6.78 1.54 -22.39
CA LEU A 617 -6.39 1.11 -21.05
C LEU A 617 -6.53 -0.40 -20.88
N THR A 618 -7.61 -0.97 -21.42
CA THR A 618 -7.86 -2.41 -21.45
C THR A 618 -6.76 -3.13 -22.26
N LEU A 619 -6.44 -2.63 -23.44
CA LEU A 619 -5.34 -3.13 -24.29
C LEU A 619 -3.99 -3.17 -23.57
N ILE A 620 -3.63 -2.08 -22.89
CA ILE A 620 -2.38 -1.97 -22.14
C ILE A 620 -2.36 -2.97 -20.97
N ASN A 621 -3.48 -3.11 -20.27
CA ASN A 621 -3.61 -4.06 -19.17
C ASN A 621 -3.55 -5.51 -19.67
N ASP A 622 -4.14 -5.84 -20.83
CA ASP A 622 -4.06 -7.16 -21.44
C ASP A 622 -2.62 -7.52 -21.84
N ILE A 623 -1.88 -6.59 -22.45
CA ILE A 623 -0.46 -6.79 -22.81
C ILE A 623 0.40 -7.00 -21.56
N LEU A 624 0.14 -6.24 -20.51
CA LEU A 624 0.81 -6.42 -19.23
C LEU A 624 0.50 -7.77 -18.58
N ASP A 625 -0.77 -8.17 -18.57
CA ASP A 625 -1.19 -9.45 -18.02
C ASP A 625 -0.50 -10.58 -18.78
N LEU A 626 -0.45 -10.54 -20.12
CA LEU A 626 0.31 -11.51 -20.92
C LEU A 626 1.80 -11.51 -20.56
N SER A 627 2.44 -10.34 -20.45
CA SER A 627 3.86 -10.23 -20.11
C SER A 627 4.19 -10.76 -18.71
N LYS A 628 3.32 -10.51 -17.72
CA LYS A 628 3.50 -11.03 -16.35
C LYS A 628 3.35 -12.54 -16.31
N ILE A 629 2.39 -13.06 -17.07
CA ILE A 629 2.13 -14.48 -17.20
C ILE A 629 3.29 -15.20 -17.92
N GLU A 630 3.84 -14.64 -19.01
CA GLU A 630 5.03 -15.17 -19.70
C GLU A 630 6.26 -15.20 -18.79
N ALA A 631 6.38 -14.24 -17.86
CA ALA A 631 7.48 -14.14 -16.92
C ALA A 631 7.33 -15.01 -15.66
N ASN A 632 6.29 -15.88 -15.56
CA ASN A 632 5.94 -16.65 -14.36
C ASN A 632 5.77 -15.77 -13.09
N LYS A 633 5.29 -14.53 -13.25
CA LYS A 633 5.08 -13.57 -12.13
C LYS A 633 3.62 -13.44 -11.70
N VAL A 634 2.72 -14.30 -12.19
CA VAL A 634 1.32 -14.31 -11.78
C VAL A 634 1.08 -15.50 -10.87
N GLU A 635 0.69 -15.19 -9.64
CA GLU A 635 0.20 -16.15 -8.64
C GLU A 635 -1.32 -16.03 -8.55
N LEU A 636 -2.00 -17.14 -8.27
CA LEU A 636 -3.43 -17.17 -7.99
C LEU A 636 -3.65 -16.88 -6.51
N TYR A 637 -4.65 -16.05 -6.18
CA TYR A 637 -5.01 -15.72 -4.81
C TYR A 637 -6.41 -16.28 -4.51
N PRO A 638 -6.53 -17.59 -4.24
CA PRO A 638 -7.83 -18.21 -4.01
C PRO A 638 -8.45 -17.78 -2.68
N GLN A 639 -9.76 -17.50 -2.71
CA GLN A 639 -10.55 -17.07 -1.56
C GLN A 639 -11.93 -17.75 -1.57
N ASP A 640 -12.58 -17.83 -0.41
CA ASP A 640 -13.97 -18.28 -0.31
C ASP A 640 -14.91 -17.17 -0.81
N PHE A 641 -15.78 -17.49 -1.78
CA PHE A 641 -16.81 -16.57 -2.24
C PHE A 641 -18.13 -17.28 -2.55
N ASN A 642 -19.22 -16.51 -2.53
CA ASN A 642 -20.55 -17.02 -2.84
C ASN A 642 -20.68 -17.25 -4.36
N PHE A 643 -20.76 -18.51 -4.75
CA PHE A 643 -20.75 -18.92 -6.15
C PHE A 643 -22.03 -18.52 -6.89
N SER A 644 -23.17 -18.53 -6.19
CA SER A 644 -24.46 -18.17 -6.78
C SER A 644 -24.54 -16.68 -7.12
N SER A 645 -24.11 -15.80 -6.20
CA SER A 645 -24.10 -14.35 -6.45
C SER A 645 -23.07 -13.98 -7.52
N PHE A 646 -21.93 -14.67 -7.53
CA PHE A 646 -20.90 -14.50 -8.56
C PHE A 646 -21.44 -14.76 -9.98
N LEU A 647 -22.12 -15.89 -10.18
CA LEU A 647 -22.71 -16.26 -11.48
C LEU A 647 -23.87 -15.34 -11.87
N ALA A 648 -24.72 -14.96 -10.91
CA ALA A 648 -25.82 -14.01 -11.15
C ALA A 648 -25.30 -12.66 -11.66
N GLY A 649 -24.25 -12.11 -11.03
CA GLY A 649 -23.66 -10.85 -11.48
C GLY A 649 -23.07 -10.91 -12.90
N ILE A 650 -22.54 -12.06 -13.31
CA ILE A 650 -22.07 -12.25 -14.70
C ILE A 650 -23.26 -12.34 -15.66
N PHE A 651 -24.32 -13.05 -15.28
CA PHE A 651 -25.54 -13.18 -16.07
C PHE A 651 -26.19 -11.81 -16.35
N ASP A 652 -26.35 -10.97 -15.33
CA ASP A 652 -27.03 -9.68 -15.46
C ASP A 652 -26.33 -8.74 -16.47
N ILE A 653 -25.00 -8.70 -16.44
CA ILE A 653 -24.20 -7.88 -17.36
C ILE A 653 -24.43 -8.30 -18.82
N PHE A 654 -24.37 -9.61 -19.10
CA PHE A 654 -24.47 -10.10 -20.48
C PHE A 654 -25.90 -10.22 -20.99
N ARG A 655 -26.88 -10.35 -20.10
CA ARG A 655 -28.30 -10.20 -20.44
C ARG A 655 -28.56 -8.81 -21.03
N LEU A 656 -28.05 -7.75 -20.40
CA LEU A 656 -28.23 -6.38 -20.89
C LEU A 656 -27.52 -6.17 -22.24
N LYS A 657 -26.26 -6.62 -22.37
CA LYS A 657 -25.50 -6.51 -23.63
C LYS A 657 -26.11 -7.29 -24.80
N ALA A 658 -26.66 -8.47 -24.51
CA ALA A 658 -27.36 -9.28 -25.51
C ALA A 658 -28.68 -8.61 -25.93
N PHE A 659 -29.40 -8.02 -24.98
CA PHE A 659 -30.62 -7.25 -25.23
C PHE A 659 -30.37 -6.03 -26.13
N GLU A 660 -29.31 -5.26 -25.88
CA GLU A 660 -28.88 -4.14 -26.75
C GLU A 660 -28.57 -4.58 -28.19
N LYS A 661 -28.18 -5.84 -28.38
CA LYS A 661 -27.90 -6.46 -29.68
C LYS A 661 -29.09 -7.24 -30.26
N HIS A 662 -30.23 -7.29 -29.58
CA HIS A 662 -31.40 -8.08 -29.95
C HIS A 662 -31.11 -9.58 -30.16
N ILE A 663 -30.25 -10.16 -29.32
CA ILE A 663 -29.98 -11.61 -29.28
C ILE A 663 -30.38 -12.20 -27.93
N HIS A 664 -30.78 -13.48 -27.91
CA HIS A 664 -31.22 -14.15 -26.67
C HIS A 664 -30.02 -14.52 -25.80
N PHE A 665 -30.14 -14.37 -24.48
CA PHE A 665 -29.11 -14.81 -23.53
C PHE A 665 -29.73 -15.72 -22.47
N THR A 666 -29.28 -16.97 -22.42
CA THR A 666 -29.84 -18.02 -21.55
C THR A 666 -28.79 -18.50 -20.55
N TYR A 667 -29.14 -18.55 -19.26
CA TYR A 667 -28.30 -19.18 -18.23
C TYR A 667 -28.92 -20.48 -17.73
N LEU A 668 -28.12 -21.54 -17.66
CA LEU A 668 -28.51 -22.87 -17.21
C LEU A 668 -27.55 -23.39 -16.14
N ALA A 669 -28.05 -23.52 -14.90
CA ALA A 669 -27.37 -24.27 -13.85
C ALA A 669 -27.86 -25.72 -13.88
N LEU A 670 -26.99 -26.64 -14.29
CA LEU A 670 -27.30 -28.07 -14.36
C LEU A 670 -26.73 -28.73 -13.09
N ASN A 671 -27.59 -29.30 -12.24
CA ASN A 671 -27.31 -29.85 -10.90
C ASN A 671 -27.20 -28.77 -9.80
N PRO A 672 -27.42 -29.12 -8.50
CA PRO A 672 -27.25 -28.17 -7.40
C PRO A 672 -25.79 -27.74 -7.29
N LEU A 673 -25.52 -26.49 -7.66
CA LEU A 673 -24.19 -25.89 -7.54
C LEU A 673 -23.88 -25.62 -6.06
N PRO A 674 -22.60 -25.73 -5.64
CA PRO A 674 -22.18 -25.37 -4.30
C PRO A 674 -22.42 -23.88 -4.04
N THR A 675 -22.78 -23.52 -2.80
CA THR A 675 -23.04 -22.12 -2.44
C THR A 675 -21.76 -21.32 -2.22
N ILE A 676 -20.71 -21.96 -1.67
CA ILE A 676 -19.40 -21.36 -1.44
C ILE A 676 -18.35 -22.21 -2.14
N VAL A 677 -17.47 -21.56 -2.88
CA VAL A 677 -16.31 -22.17 -3.55
C VAL A 677 -15.04 -21.41 -3.19
N TYR A 678 -13.92 -22.14 -3.13
CA TYR A 678 -12.60 -21.55 -2.91
C TYR A 678 -11.84 -21.44 -4.24
N ALA A 679 -11.72 -20.22 -4.76
CA ALA A 679 -10.97 -19.93 -6.00
C ALA A 679 -10.62 -18.44 -6.11
N ASP A 680 -9.76 -18.09 -7.07
CA ASP A 680 -9.48 -16.69 -7.39
C ASP A 680 -10.66 -16.11 -8.19
N GLU A 681 -11.59 -15.47 -7.47
CA GLU A 681 -12.82 -14.88 -8.03
C GLU A 681 -12.52 -13.92 -9.18
N LYS A 682 -11.49 -13.08 -9.04
CA LYS A 682 -11.12 -12.05 -10.02
C LYS A 682 -10.66 -12.69 -11.32
N ARG A 683 -9.80 -13.70 -11.25
CA ARG A 683 -9.27 -14.39 -12.44
C ARG A 683 -10.33 -15.28 -13.09
N LEU A 684 -11.18 -15.93 -12.30
CA LEU A 684 -12.31 -16.69 -12.84
C LEU A 684 -13.31 -15.78 -13.56
N ARG A 685 -13.61 -14.61 -12.98
CA ARG A 685 -14.44 -13.57 -13.62
C ARG A 685 -13.85 -13.13 -14.95
N GLN A 686 -12.55 -12.89 -15.01
CA GLN A 686 -11.84 -12.46 -16.23
C GLN A 686 -12.01 -13.48 -17.37
N VAL A 687 -11.84 -14.78 -17.08
CA VAL A 687 -12.04 -15.84 -18.07
C VAL A 687 -13.48 -15.85 -18.59
N LEU A 688 -14.46 -15.83 -17.69
CA LEU A 688 -15.88 -15.88 -18.06
C LEU A 688 -16.32 -14.63 -18.84
N MET A 689 -15.88 -13.44 -18.41
CA MET A 689 -16.14 -12.19 -19.12
C MET A 689 -15.58 -12.23 -20.55
N ASN A 690 -14.38 -12.76 -20.75
CA ASN A 690 -13.77 -12.87 -22.07
C ASN A 690 -14.53 -13.84 -22.99
N LEU A 691 -14.91 -15.02 -22.49
CA LEU A 691 -15.64 -16.00 -23.28
C LEU A 691 -17.06 -15.51 -23.65
N LEU A 692 -17.79 -14.96 -22.69
CA LEU A 692 -19.15 -14.45 -22.91
C LEU A 692 -19.17 -13.19 -23.79
N SER A 693 -18.20 -12.30 -23.62
CA SER A 693 -18.07 -11.13 -24.48
C SER A 693 -17.77 -11.53 -25.92
N ASN A 694 -16.95 -12.56 -26.15
CA ASN A 694 -16.72 -13.09 -27.50
C ASN A 694 -18.02 -13.68 -28.08
N ALA A 695 -18.74 -14.50 -27.31
CA ALA A 695 -19.99 -15.11 -27.74
C ALA A 695 -21.05 -14.06 -28.17
N VAL A 696 -21.28 -13.03 -27.35
CA VAL A 696 -22.21 -11.93 -27.67
C VAL A 696 -21.71 -11.09 -28.86
N LYS A 697 -20.41 -10.88 -28.96
CA LYS A 697 -19.82 -10.10 -30.05
C LYS A 697 -19.96 -10.79 -31.42
N PHE A 698 -19.72 -12.10 -31.48
CA PHE A 698 -19.72 -12.87 -32.74
C PHE A 698 -21.09 -13.48 -33.11
N THR A 699 -22.10 -13.26 -32.28
CA THR A 699 -23.50 -13.58 -32.58
C THR A 699 -24.21 -12.33 -33.09
N ALA A 700 -24.68 -12.38 -34.34
CA ALA A 700 -25.46 -11.30 -34.95
C ALA A 700 -26.98 -11.53 -34.79
N THR A 701 -27.43 -12.78 -34.91
CA THR A 701 -28.81 -13.22 -34.71
C THR A 701 -28.80 -14.58 -34.00
N GLY A 702 -29.86 -14.89 -33.25
CA GLY A 702 -29.96 -16.12 -32.45
C GLY A 702 -29.72 -15.86 -30.96
N GLY A 703 -28.79 -16.58 -30.34
CA GLY A 703 -28.53 -16.42 -28.91
C GLY A 703 -27.25 -17.06 -28.38
N VAL A 704 -26.95 -16.75 -27.12
CA VAL A 704 -25.83 -17.26 -26.34
C VAL A 704 -26.36 -17.99 -25.11
N THR A 705 -25.83 -19.17 -24.84
CA THR A 705 -26.19 -19.98 -23.67
C THR A 705 -24.98 -20.17 -22.76
N PHE A 706 -25.09 -19.73 -21.51
CA PHE A 706 -24.11 -19.96 -20.46
C PHE A 706 -24.57 -21.11 -19.56
N LYS A 707 -23.82 -22.23 -19.57
CA LYS A 707 -24.11 -23.42 -18.76
C LYS A 707 -23.03 -23.60 -17.69
N VAL A 708 -23.46 -23.94 -16.48
CA VAL A 708 -22.57 -24.31 -15.38
C VAL A 708 -23.06 -25.63 -14.79
N GLU A 709 -22.20 -26.65 -14.77
CA GLU A 709 -22.57 -28.00 -14.32
C GLU A 709 -21.51 -28.63 -13.42
N VAL A 710 -21.93 -29.43 -12.44
CA VAL A 710 -21.02 -30.29 -11.67
C VAL A 710 -20.80 -31.59 -12.45
N VAL A 711 -19.53 -31.88 -12.80
CA VAL A 711 -19.14 -33.00 -13.68
C VAL A 711 -18.72 -34.25 -12.90
N GLN A 712 -18.10 -34.08 -11.72
CA GLN A 712 -17.63 -35.19 -10.88
C GLN A 712 -17.50 -34.77 -9.41
N ASP A 713 -18.08 -35.55 -8.49
CA ASP A 713 -17.72 -35.54 -7.07
C ASP A 713 -16.60 -36.55 -6.88
N LEU A 714 -15.41 -36.09 -6.50
CA LEU A 714 -14.31 -36.96 -6.13
C LEU A 714 -14.43 -37.30 -4.63
N ASP A 715 -15.32 -38.22 -4.30
CA ASP A 715 -15.25 -38.92 -3.02
C ASP A 715 -13.96 -39.76 -3.02
N ILE A 716 -12.99 -39.39 -2.18
CA ILE A 716 -11.82 -40.24 -1.89
C ILE A 716 -12.29 -41.41 -1.02
N HIS A 717 -12.95 -42.38 -1.65
CA HIS A 717 -13.26 -43.67 -1.06
C HIS A 717 -12.82 -44.78 -2.00
N GLY A 718 -11.53 -45.14 -1.90
CA GLY A 718 -11.00 -46.21 -2.73
C GLY A 718 -9.53 -46.59 -2.55
N SER A 719 -8.94 -46.54 -1.35
CA SER A 719 -7.86 -47.47 -0.94
C SER A 719 -7.48 -47.30 0.53
N SER A 720 -7.51 -48.42 1.24
CA SER A 720 -7.27 -48.54 2.67
C SER A 720 -5.79 -48.30 3.01
N PHE A 721 -5.45 -47.21 3.71
CA PHE A 721 -4.41 -47.14 4.74
C PHE A 721 -4.58 -45.84 5.55
N MET A 722 -4.54 -45.96 6.88
CA MET A 722 -4.76 -44.87 7.84
C MET A 722 -3.70 -43.76 7.72
N VAL A 723 -4.09 -42.48 7.80
CA VAL A 723 -3.62 -41.42 8.72
C VAL A 723 -4.47 -40.15 8.50
N HIS A 724 -4.80 -39.45 9.59
CA HIS A 724 -5.55 -38.20 9.68
C HIS A 724 -5.18 -37.10 8.67
N SER A 725 -6.17 -36.58 7.92
CA SER A 725 -6.14 -35.19 7.42
C SER A 725 -7.55 -34.64 7.19
N ASN A 726 -7.70 -33.36 7.50
CA ASN A 726 -8.93 -32.58 7.51
C ASN A 726 -9.24 -32.08 6.07
N GLN A 727 -9.50 -32.97 5.11
CA GLN A 727 -9.67 -32.59 3.69
C GLN A 727 -11.13 -32.26 3.35
N GLN A 728 -11.38 -31.02 2.93
CA GLN A 728 -12.64 -30.56 2.34
C GLN A 728 -12.90 -31.24 0.98
N PRO A 729 -14.16 -31.47 0.60
CA PRO A 729 -14.49 -32.11 -0.68
C PRO A 729 -14.09 -31.23 -1.87
N ILE A 730 -13.46 -31.84 -2.88
CA ILE A 730 -13.12 -31.21 -4.17
C ILE A 730 -14.21 -31.61 -5.17
N THR A 731 -14.90 -30.61 -5.73
CA THR A 731 -15.95 -30.78 -6.72
C THR A 731 -15.49 -30.23 -8.06
N LYS A 732 -15.60 -31.02 -9.12
CA LYS A 732 -15.23 -30.59 -10.48
C LYS A 732 -16.40 -29.88 -11.16
N ILE A 733 -16.25 -28.59 -11.47
CA ILE A 733 -17.28 -27.76 -12.09
C ILE A 733 -16.88 -27.42 -13.52
N ARG A 734 -17.79 -27.62 -14.47
CA ARG A 734 -17.66 -27.17 -15.86
C ARG A 734 -18.39 -25.87 -16.09
N PHE A 735 -17.68 -24.95 -16.74
CA PHE A 735 -18.24 -23.73 -17.29
C PHE A 735 -18.26 -23.85 -18.80
N GLN A 736 -19.41 -23.57 -19.42
CA GLN A 736 -19.62 -23.76 -20.84
C GLN A 736 -20.37 -22.57 -21.43
N VAL A 737 -19.90 -22.08 -22.57
CA VAL A 737 -20.48 -20.97 -23.33
C VAL A 737 -20.74 -21.43 -24.76
N GLU A 738 -22.01 -21.49 -25.14
CA GLU A 738 -22.47 -21.82 -26.49
C GLU A 738 -23.01 -20.57 -27.18
N ASP A 739 -22.60 -20.31 -28.40
CA ASP A 739 -23.11 -19.23 -29.25
C ASP A 739 -23.64 -19.79 -30.56
N THR A 740 -24.65 -19.14 -31.14
CA THR A 740 -25.16 -19.43 -32.49
C THR A 740 -24.57 -18.49 -33.55
N GLY A 741 -23.34 -18.03 -33.33
CA GLY A 741 -22.66 -17.06 -34.17
C GLY A 741 -22.07 -17.65 -35.45
N ILE A 742 -21.10 -16.94 -36.02
CA ILE A 742 -20.48 -17.30 -37.31
C ILE A 742 -19.70 -18.63 -37.30
N GLY A 743 -19.33 -19.14 -36.12
CA GLY A 743 -18.45 -20.29 -35.98
C GLY A 743 -17.01 -20.04 -36.47
N ILE A 744 -16.15 -21.05 -36.32
CA ILE A 744 -14.70 -20.98 -36.57
C ILE A 744 -14.31 -22.16 -37.45
N THR A 745 -13.41 -21.95 -38.41
CA THR A 745 -12.92 -23.02 -39.29
C THR A 745 -11.95 -23.96 -38.57
N ALA A 746 -11.86 -25.21 -39.02
CA ALA A 746 -10.99 -26.21 -38.39
C ALA A 746 -9.49 -25.82 -38.39
N GLU A 747 -9.05 -25.05 -39.39
CA GLU A 747 -7.66 -24.56 -39.50
C GLU A 747 -7.34 -23.41 -38.53
N GLU A 748 -8.38 -22.72 -38.03
CA GLU A 748 -8.25 -21.59 -37.12
C GLU A 748 -8.41 -21.97 -35.65
N LEU A 749 -9.02 -23.13 -35.34
CA LEU A 749 -9.28 -23.58 -33.96
C LEU A 749 -8.01 -23.67 -33.09
N ASP A 750 -6.86 -24.03 -33.68
CA ASP A 750 -5.58 -24.06 -32.95
C ASP A 750 -4.92 -22.67 -32.85
N LYS A 751 -5.30 -21.74 -33.74
CA LYS A 751 -4.70 -20.39 -33.81
C LYS A 751 -5.39 -19.39 -32.91
N ILE A 752 -6.68 -19.53 -32.62
CA ILE A 752 -7.45 -18.55 -31.80
C ILE A 752 -6.94 -18.38 -30.36
N PHE A 753 -6.11 -19.31 -29.86
CA PHE A 753 -5.48 -19.22 -28.54
C PHE A 753 -4.06 -18.65 -28.58
N LEU A 754 -3.51 -18.38 -29.77
CA LEU A 754 -2.22 -17.72 -29.91
C LEU A 754 -2.38 -16.21 -29.73
N PRO A 755 -1.44 -15.52 -29.04
CA PRO A 755 -1.49 -14.08 -28.88
C PRO A 755 -1.51 -13.36 -30.24
N PHE A 756 -2.38 -12.34 -30.37
CA PHE A 756 -2.52 -11.48 -31.55
C PHE A 756 -3.07 -12.16 -32.82
N GLU A 757 -3.45 -13.44 -32.76
CA GLU A 757 -4.12 -14.13 -33.87
C GLU A 757 -5.63 -13.83 -33.85
N GLN A 758 -6.20 -13.59 -35.03
CA GLN A 758 -7.64 -13.33 -35.23
C GLN A 758 -8.14 -14.22 -36.37
N ALA A 759 -9.36 -14.76 -36.25
CA ALA A 759 -9.95 -15.59 -37.31
C ALA A 759 -10.14 -14.77 -38.59
N SER A 760 -9.62 -15.29 -39.70
CA SER A 760 -9.54 -14.65 -41.00
C SER A 760 -10.79 -14.95 -41.84
N SER A 761 -11.90 -14.27 -41.54
CA SER A 761 -13.04 -14.21 -42.47
C SER A 761 -13.94 -12.96 -42.28
N SER A 762 -13.73 -12.00 -43.18
CA SER A 762 -14.69 -11.07 -43.82
C SER A 762 -15.85 -10.42 -43.03
N SER A 763 -15.79 -9.08 -42.98
CA SER A 763 -16.91 -8.11 -42.98
C SER A 763 -17.52 -7.62 -41.66
N PHE A 764 -16.97 -7.99 -40.50
CA PHE A 764 -17.23 -7.27 -39.25
C PHE A 764 -15.94 -6.61 -38.73
N SER A 765 -16.08 -5.38 -38.25
CA SER A 765 -15.03 -4.48 -37.80
C SER A 765 -14.00 -5.17 -36.89
N SER A 766 -12.74 -4.73 -37.04
CA SER A 766 -11.55 -5.10 -36.28
C SER A 766 -11.60 -4.66 -34.81
N GLU A 767 -12.65 -5.01 -34.08
CA GLU A 767 -12.73 -4.76 -32.65
C GLU A 767 -12.06 -5.91 -31.91
N GLY A 768 -11.08 -5.65 -31.06
CA GLY A 768 -10.48 -6.67 -30.19
C GLY A 768 -8.98 -6.88 -30.42
N THR A 769 -8.32 -7.27 -29.34
CA THR A 769 -6.85 -7.24 -29.18
C THR A 769 -6.16 -8.53 -29.64
N GLY A 770 -6.92 -9.61 -29.82
CA GLY A 770 -6.38 -10.96 -30.04
C GLY A 770 -5.70 -11.56 -28.80
N LEU A 771 -5.82 -10.93 -27.62
CA LEU A 771 -5.15 -11.36 -26.39
C LEU A 771 -6.08 -12.11 -25.42
N GLY A 772 -7.37 -11.82 -25.44
CA GLY A 772 -8.32 -12.32 -24.44
C GLY A 772 -8.39 -13.84 -24.32
N LEU A 773 -8.39 -14.58 -25.44
CA LEU A 773 -8.41 -16.05 -25.43
C LEU A 773 -7.07 -16.64 -24.97
N ALA A 774 -5.94 -16.05 -25.37
CA ALA A 774 -4.61 -16.47 -24.95
C ALA A 774 -4.40 -16.30 -23.43
N ILE A 775 -4.82 -15.13 -22.89
CA ILE A 775 -4.80 -14.85 -21.45
C ILE A 775 -5.72 -15.82 -20.71
N SER A 776 -6.95 -16.02 -21.21
CA SER A 776 -7.92 -16.93 -20.58
C SER A 776 -7.41 -18.38 -20.53
N GLN A 777 -6.85 -18.88 -21.63
CA GLN A 777 -6.26 -20.22 -21.69
C GLN A 777 -5.15 -20.40 -20.66
N LYS A 778 -4.32 -19.37 -20.46
CA LYS A 778 -3.20 -19.44 -19.53
C LYS A 778 -3.63 -19.30 -18.06
N ILE A 779 -4.64 -18.48 -17.76
CA ILE A 779 -5.30 -18.43 -16.44
C ILE A 779 -5.90 -19.78 -16.08
N VAL A 780 -6.67 -20.37 -16.99
CA VAL A 780 -7.29 -21.69 -16.78
C VAL A 780 -6.23 -22.79 -16.60
N SER A 781 -5.08 -22.70 -17.30
CA SER A 781 -3.94 -23.60 -17.06
C SER A 781 -3.26 -23.41 -15.71
N MET A 782 -3.21 -22.20 -15.15
CA MET A 782 -2.77 -21.99 -13.76
C MET A 782 -3.75 -22.59 -12.75
N MET A 783 -5.04 -22.65 -13.09
CA MET A 783 -6.09 -23.34 -12.32
C MET A 783 -6.13 -24.87 -12.59
N GLY A 784 -5.10 -25.43 -13.23
CA GLY A 784 -4.98 -26.88 -13.48
C GLY A 784 -5.81 -27.42 -14.64
N SER A 785 -6.36 -26.56 -15.51
CA SER A 785 -7.28 -26.95 -16.58
C SER A 785 -6.91 -26.38 -17.97
N ARG A 786 -7.77 -26.58 -18.96
CA ARG A 786 -7.62 -26.03 -20.32
C ARG A 786 -8.98 -25.67 -20.90
N ILE A 787 -9.03 -24.55 -21.64
CA ILE A 787 -10.20 -24.19 -22.44
C ILE A 787 -10.21 -25.07 -23.68
N LEU A 788 -11.37 -25.66 -23.92
CA LEU A 788 -11.67 -26.51 -25.06
C LEU A 788 -12.72 -25.81 -25.91
N VAL A 789 -12.66 -26.04 -27.22
CA VAL A 789 -13.58 -25.44 -28.19
C VAL A 789 -14.05 -26.47 -29.20
N LYS A 790 -15.33 -26.39 -29.54
CA LYS A 790 -15.92 -27.03 -30.72
C LYS A 790 -16.68 -25.95 -31.46
N SER A 791 -16.40 -25.80 -32.74
CA SER A 791 -17.08 -24.80 -33.56
C SER A 791 -17.37 -25.37 -34.94
N THR A 792 -18.46 -24.90 -35.54
CA THR A 792 -18.81 -25.22 -36.91
C THR A 792 -19.19 -23.93 -37.61
N LEU A 793 -18.50 -23.64 -38.72
CA LEU A 793 -18.73 -22.42 -39.50
C LEU A 793 -20.21 -22.33 -39.93
N GLY A 794 -20.84 -21.19 -39.64
CA GLY A 794 -22.25 -20.89 -39.92
C GLY A 794 -23.26 -21.46 -38.92
N VAL A 795 -22.81 -22.23 -37.91
CA VAL A 795 -23.69 -22.80 -36.87
C VAL A 795 -23.42 -22.16 -35.51
N GLY A 796 -22.15 -21.90 -35.18
CA GLY A 796 -21.73 -21.28 -33.93
C GLY A 796 -20.59 -22.02 -33.22
N SER A 797 -20.24 -21.55 -32.02
CA SER A 797 -19.13 -22.11 -31.24
C SER A 797 -19.56 -22.53 -29.83
N ASN A 798 -18.81 -23.46 -29.25
CA ASN A 798 -18.99 -23.97 -27.92
C ASN A 798 -17.62 -24.02 -27.22
N PHE A 799 -17.42 -23.15 -26.24
CA PHE A 799 -16.23 -23.10 -25.41
C PHE A 799 -16.53 -23.64 -24.02
N TRP A 800 -15.66 -24.49 -23.47
CA TRP A 800 -15.82 -24.98 -22.10
C TRP A 800 -14.49 -25.26 -21.41
N PHE A 801 -14.50 -25.28 -20.08
CA PHE A 801 -13.38 -25.69 -19.25
C PHE A 801 -13.88 -26.25 -17.92
N ASP A 802 -13.07 -27.12 -17.30
CA ASP A 802 -13.44 -27.85 -16.08
C ASP A 802 -12.45 -27.50 -14.96
N ILE A 803 -12.90 -26.95 -13.83
CA ILE A 803 -12.02 -26.60 -12.70
C ILE A 803 -12.38 -27.43 -11.47
N ASP A 804 -11.35 -27.91 -10.78
CA ASP A 804 -11.48 -28.57 -9.49
C ASP A 804 -11.57 -27.49 -8.40
N LEU A 805 -12.74 -27.35 -7.77
CA LEU A 805 -13.02 -26.34 -6.76
C LEU A 805 -13.25 -26.99 -5.39
N LEU A 806 -12.60 -26.48 -4.35
CA LEU A 806 -12.93 -26.88 -2.98
C LEU A 806 -14.30 -26.29 -2.62
N THR A 807 -15.18 -27.13 -2.07
CA THR A 807 -16.55 -26.73 -1.71
C THR A 807 -16.81 -26.99 -0.23
N THR A 808 -17.63 -26.14 0.39
CA THR A 808 -18.15 -26.40 1.73
C THR A 808 -19.62 -26.79 1.61
N SER A 809 -19.92 -28.05 1.92
CA SER A 809 -21.27 -28.61 1.96
C SER A 809 -21.91 -28.45 3.34
N THR A 810 -21.99 -27.22 3.86
CA THR A 810 -22.87 -26.95 5.01
C THR A 810 -24.29 -26.72 4.53
N SER A 811 -25.11 -27.75 4.70
CA SER A 811 -26.56 -27.72 4.54
C SER A 811 -27.22 -26.87 5.64
N ARG A 812 -27.88 -25.80 5.19
CA ARG A 812 -29.02 -25.08 5.80
C ARG A 812 -29.01 -24.91 7.33
N ASP A 813 -28.52 -23.74 7.76
CA ASP A 813 -29.33 -22.85 8.59
C ASP A 813 -28.98 -21.37 8.30
N SER A 814 -30.02 -20.60 8.03
CA SER A 814 -30.08 -19.14 7.84
C SER A 814 -29.01 -18.45 7.00
N MET A 815 -29.22 -18.36 5.68
CA MET A 815 -29.16 -17.07 4.96
C MET A 815 -30.07 -17.20 3.74
N THR A 816 -31.36 -16.92 3.92
CA THR A 816 -32.22 -16.57 2.79
C THR A 816 -31.58 -15.39 2.09
N ALA A 817 -31.19 -15.57 0.82
CA ALA A 817 -30.93 -14.50 -0.11
C ALA A 817 -32.23 -13.69 -0.24
N LYS A 818 -32.39 -12.71 0.63
CA LYS A 818 -33.28 -11.59 0.38
C LYS A 818 -32.61 -10.79 -0.73
N SER A 819 -33.37 -10.45 -1.76
CA SER A 819 -33.13 -9.26 -2.58
C SER A 819 -32.72 -8.11 -1.65
N PRO A 820 -31.79 -7.21 -2.05
CA PRO A 820 -31.30 -6.17 -1.16
C PRO A 820 -32.48 -5.25 -0.82
N GLU A 821 -33.15 -5.55 0.30
CA GLU A 821 -34.10 -4.64 0.91
C GLU A 821 -33.28 -3.38 1.18
N ARG A 822 -33.68 -2.25 0.61
CA ARG A 822 -32.95 -0.99 0.76
C ARG A 822 -32.91 -0.65 2.24
N ILE A 823 -31.71 -0.57 2.80
CA ILE A 823 -31.49 -0.09 4.17
C ILE A 823 -31.90 1.39 4.17
N ILE A 824 -32.81 1.75 5.06
CA ILE A 824 -33.31 3.12 5.22
C ILE A 824 -32.96 3.72 6.60
N GLY A 825 -32.31 2.95 7.46
CA GLY A 825 -31.83 3.39 8.77
C GLY A 825 -31.46 2.22 9.67
N TYR A 826 -31.25 2.45 10.96
CA TYR A 826 -31.00 1.40 11.96
C TYR A 826 -31.77 1.66 13.26
N TYR A 827 -32.00 0.59 14.04
CA TYR A 827 -32.60 0.67 15.37
C TYR A 827 -31.55 1.02 16.43
N GLY A 828 -31.88 1.93 17.34
CA GLY A 828 -31.06 2.28 18.51
C GLY A 828 -30.84 3.77 18.67
N ALA A 829 -29.95 4.13 19.61
CA ALA A 829 -29.49 5.51 19.77
C ALA A 829 -28.64 5.93 18.56
N ARG A 830 -28.70 7.23 18.21
CA ARG A 830 -27.89 7.77 17.12
C ARG A 830 -26.40 7.59 17.43
N ARG A 831 -25.68 7.00 16.48
CA ARG A 831 -24.24 6.79 16.52
C ARG A 831 -23.50 7.91 15.80
N LYS A 832 -22.42 8.37 16.40
CA LYS A 832 -21.54 9.40 15.86
C LYS A 832 -20.40 8.74 15.09
N ILE A 833 -20.23 9.11 13.83
CA ILE A 833 -19.14 8.61 12.97
C ILE A 833 -18.27 9.79 12.54
N LEU A 834 -16.96 9.68 12.75
CA LEU A 834 -15.99 10.65 12.24
C LEU A 834 -15.34 10.11 10.96
N VAL A 835 -15.45 10.84 9.86
CA VAL A 835 -14.82 10.54 8.56
C VAL A 835 -13.64 11.48 8.36
N VAL A 836 -12.44 10.93 8.24
CA VAL A 836 -11.20 11.71 8.04
C VAL A 836 -10.64 11.35 6.67
N ASP A 837 -10.71 12.27 5.71
CA ASP A 837 -10.17 12.10 4.36
C ASP A 837 -9.79 13.48 3.82
N ASP A 838 -8.60 13.59 3.22
CA ASP A 838 -8.06 14.84 2.70
C ASP A 838 -8.70 15.27 1.39
N ARG A 839 -9.42 14.36 0.74
CA ARG A 839 -10.16 14.62 -0.49
C ARG A 839 -11.65 14.67 -0.21
N TRP A 840 -12.22 15.86 -0.38
CA TRP A 840 -13.65 16.09 -0.20
C TRP A 840 -14.52 15.15 -1.07
N GLU A 841 -14.05 14.71 -2.24
CA GLU A 841 -14.78 13.76 -3.09
C GLU A 841 -14.97 12.39 -2.41
N ASN A 842 -13.96 11.91 -1.68
CA ASN A 842 -14.02 10.62 -1.00
C ASN A 842 -14.85 10.71 0.28
N SER A 843 -14.61 11.74 1.11
CA SER A 843 -15.37 11.94 2.34
C SER A 843 -16.85 12.21 2.05
N SER A 844 -17.16 13.00 1.02
CA SER A 844 -18.56 13.28 0.64
C SER A 844 -19.32 12.03 0.20
N VAL A 845 -18.68 11.06 -0.46
CA VAL A 845 -19.32 9.78 -0.80
C VAL A 845 -19.72 9.01 0.46
N ILE A 846 -18.83 8.91 1.44
CA ILE A 846 -19.10 8.19 2.70
C ILE A 846 -20.17 8.94 3.52
N ILE A 847 -20.06 10.27 3.62
CA ILE A 847 -21.05 11.10 4.33
C ILE A 847 -22.44 10.94 3.72
N ASN A 848 -22.56 11.02 2.39
CA ASN A 848 -23.82 10.84 1.67
C ASN A 848 -24.41 9.42 1.78
N MET A 849 -23.57 8.40 2.09
CA MET A 849 -24.05 7.06 2.41
C MET A 849 -24.57 6.93 3.85
N LEU A 850 -23.99 7.66 4.80
CA LEU A 850 -24.24 7.49 6.24
C LEU A 850 -25.34 8.43 6.79
N GLU A 851 -25.37 9.70 6.40
CA GLU A 851 -26.36 10.66 6.91
C GLU A 851 -27.82 10.22 6.65
N PRO A 852 -28.19 9.71 5.45
CA PRO A 852 -29.56 9.27 5.20
C PRO A 852 -29.99 8.08 6.07
N MET A 853 -29.03 7.31 6.60
CA MET A 853 -29.28 6.16 7.46
C MET A 853 -29.47 6.55 8.93
N GLY A 854 -29.38 7.85 9.26
CA GLY A 854 -29.58 8.37 10.62
C GLY A 854 -28.33 8.39 11.50
N PHE A 855 -27.13 8.24 10.91
CA PHE A 855 -25.86 8.50 11.61
C PHE A 855 -25.62 10.00 11.78
N GLU A 856 -24.95 10.37 12.86
CA GLU A 856 -24.45 11.72 13.07
C GLU A 856 -23.00 11.77 12.58
N VAL A 857 -22.78 12.34 11.39
CA VAL A 857 -21.50 12.24 10.69
C VAL A 857 -20.72 13.54 10.85
N TYR A 858 -19.46 13.41 11.21
CA TYR A 858 -18.49 14.51 11.33
C TYR A 858 -17.38 14.26 10.32
N SER A 859 -16.86 15.31 9.69
CA SER A 859 -15.75 15.21 8.74
C SER A 859 -14.51 15.93 9.23
N ALA A 860 -13.32 15.50 8.82
CA ALA A 860 -12.06 16.20 9.01
C ALA A 860 -11.16 16.02 7.79
N GLU A 861 -10.34 17.01 7.45
CA GLU A 861 -9.54 17.03 6.21
C GLU A 861 -8.13 16.46 6.40
N ASN A 862 -7.72 16.17 7.63
CA ASN A 862 -6.43 15.56 7.94
C ASN A 862 -6.44 14.91 9.33
N GLY A 863 -5.42 14.10 9.64
CA GLY A 863 -5.34 13.39 10.91
C GLY A 863 -5.29 14.31 12.15
N GLN A 864 -4.70 15.50 12.06
CA GLN A 864 -4.59 16.41 13.21
C GLN A 864 -5.95 17.01 13.57
N GLU A 865 -6.68 17.46 12.56
CA GLU A 865 -8.07 17.88 12.71
C GLU A 865 -8.96 16.71 13.15
N GLY A 866 -8.69 15.50 12.63
CA GLY A 866 -9.35 14.26 13.04
C GLY A 866 -9.19 13.97 14.54
N VAL A 867 -7.99 14.10 15.10
CA VAL A 867 -7.78 13.96 16.56
C VAL A 867 -8.53 15.04 17.34
N ALA A 868 -8.45 16.30 16.91
CA ALA A 868 -9.13 17.40 17.60
C ALA A 868 -10.65 17.21 17.62
N LYS A 869 -11.25 16.86 16.48
CA LYS A 869 -12.68 16.55 16.36
C LYS A 869 -13.08 15.28 17.10
N ALA A 870 -12.23 14.27 17.13
CA ALA A 870 -12.51 13.07 17.92
C ALA A 870 -12.64 13.39 19.42
N VAL A 871 -11.75 14.23 19.96
CA VAL A 871 -11.80 14.70 21.36
C VAL A 871 -13.07 15.52 21.63
N GLU A 872 -13.47 16.40 20.70
CA GLU A 872 -14.66 17.24 20.83
C GLU A 872 -15.96 16.44 20.77
N VAL A 873 -16.06 15.51 19.81
CA VAL A 873 -17.32 14.85 19.42
C VAL A 873 -17.54 13.53 20.16
N GLN A 874 -16.45 12.88 20.57
CA GLN A 874 -16.40 11.50 21.07
C GLN A 874 -17.14 10.51 20.16
N PRO A 875 -16.61 10.21 18.96
CA PRO A 875 -17.28 9.35 17.98
C PRO A 875 -17.32 7.88 18.45
N ASP A 876 -18.41 7.18 18.11
CA ASP A 876 -18.54 5.74 18.30
C ASP A 876 -17.62 4.94 17.35
N LEU A 877 -17.32 5.51 16.17
CA LEU A 877 -16.46 4.92 15.15
C LEU A 877 -15.76 6.00 14.30
N VAL A 878 -14.52 5.74 13.91
CA VAL A 878 -13.73 6.59 13.02
C VAL A 878 -13.46 5.84 11.71
N ILE A 879 -13.71 6.48 10.58
CA ILE A 879 -13.32 6.03 9.24
C ILE A 879 -12.21 6.96 8.77
N ALA A 880 -11.01 6.44 8.53
CA ALA A 880 -9.84 7.26 8.28
C ALA A 880 -9.09 6.84 7.02
N ASP A 881 -8.83 7.77 6.12
CA ASP A 881 -7.84 7.54 5.07
C ASP A 881 -6.45 7.36 5.68
N LEU A 882 -5.68 6.43 5.14
CA LEU A 882 -4.34 6.15 5.64
C LEU A 882 -3.31 7.16 5.15
N VAL A 883 -3.53 7.75 3.97
CA VAL A 883 -2.59 8.68 3.34
C VAL A 883 -3.22 10.06 3.29
N MET A 884 -2.87 10.92 4.25
CA MET A 884 -3.37 12.29 4.35
C MET A 884 -2.22 13.25 4.70
N PRO A 885 -2.28 14.53 4.27
CA PRO A 885 -1.31 15.56 4.62
C PRO A 885 -1.42 15.95 6.11
N VAL A 886 -0.43 16.68 6.62
CA VAL A 886 -0.29 17.13 8.03
C VAL A 886 -0.08 15.99 9.02
N MET A 887 -1.01 15.04 9.09
CA MET A 887 -0.95 13.85 9.92
C MET A 887 -1.67 12.73 9.17
N ASP A 888 -0.97 11.63 8.94
CA ASP A 888 -1.50 10.45 8.26
C ASP A 888 -2.45 9.65 9.17
N GLY A 889 -3.24 8.73 8.59
CA GLY A 889 -4.20 7.94 9.34
C GLY A 889 -3.56 7.02 10.38
N TRP A 890 -2.30 6.63 10.16
CA TRP A 890 -1.54 5.78 11.09
C TRP A 890 -1.16 6.53 12.36
N GLU A 891 -0.55 7.70 12.23
CA GLU A 891 -0.15 8.57 13.33
C GLU A 891 -1.38 9.11 14.06
N MET A 892 -2.45 9.45 13.34
CA MET A 892 -3.74 9.81 13.94
C MET A 892 -4.24 8.69 14.86
N THR A 893 -4.27 7.45 14.37
CA THR A 893 -4.74 6.30 15.15
C THR A 893 -3.87 6.07 16.38
N ARG A 894 -2.53 6.11 16.24
CA ARG A 894 -1.62 5.98 17.38
C ARG A 894 -1.86 7.06 18.44
N ARG A 895 -2.07 8.31 18.03
CA ARG A 895 -2.39 9.41 18.96
C ARG A 895 -3.74 9.22 19.63
N LEU A 896 -4.77 8.80 18.90
CA LEU A 896 -6.06 8.47 19.50
C LEU A 896 -5.90 7.37 20.57
N ARG A 897 -5.12 6.32 20.32
CA ARG A 897 -4.88 5.25 21.30
C ARG A 897 -4.13 5.70 22.56
N GLN A 898 -3.43 6.83 22.55
CA GLN A 898 -2.78 7.39 23.74
C GLN A 898 -3.78 8.03 24.72
N PHE A 899 -4.96 8.44 24.24
CA PHE A 899 -6.02 8.96 25.11
C PHE A 899 -6.81 7.80 25.74
N PRO A 900 -7.01 7.78 27.07
CA PRO A 900 -7.75 6.71 27.75
C PRO A 900 -9.18 6.50 27.21
N GLU A 901 -9.81 7.58 26.75
CA GLU A 901 -11.18 7.59 26.24
C GLU A 901 -11.32 6.92 24.85
N PHE A 902 -10.24 6.85 24.07
CA PHE A 902 -10.24 6.34 22.70
C PHE A 902 -9.44 5.03 22.52
N GLN A 903 -8.98 4.41 23.61
CA GLN A 903 -8.26 3.13 23.54
C GLN A 903 -9.06 2.03 22.83
N ASN A 904 -10.38 2.02 23.02
CA ASN A 904 -11.29 1.01 22.46
C ASN A 904 -12.18 1.52 21.32
N THR A 905 -12.03 2.78 20.89
CA THR A 905 -12.83 3.34 19.79
C THR A 905 -12.51 2.64 18.49
N ILE A 906 -13.53 2.22 17.74
CA ILE A 906 -13.32 1.49 16.50
C ILE A 906 -12.77 2.43 15.42
N VAL A 907 -11.64 2.08 14.83
CA VAL A 907 -11.04 2.80 13.69
C VAL A 907 -10.98 1.88 12.48
N ILE A 908 -11.67 2.25 11.40
CA ILE A 908 -11.65 1.56 10.11
C ILE A 908 -10.80 2.39 9.15
N ALA A 909 -9.68 1.82 8.73
CA ALA A 909 -8.77 2.44 7.78
C ALA A 909 -9.28 2.31 6.33
N VAL A 910 -9.02 3.31 5.49
CA VAL A 910 -9.39 3.32 4.07
C VAL A 910 -8.12 3.51 3.22
N SER A 911 -7.87 2.67 2.20
CA SER A 911 -6.70 2.83 1.28
C SER A 911 -6.99 2.32 -0.14
N ALA A 912 -6.25 2.87 -1.11
CA ALA A 912 -6.32 2.51 -2.53
C ALA A 912 -5.50 1.27 -2.91
N ASN A 913 -4.61 0.78 -2.04
CA ASN A 913 -3.78 -0.40 -2.28
C ASN A 913 -4.11 -1.48 -1.25
N VAL A 914 -4.54 -2.66 -1.72
CA VAL A 914 -4.78 -3.83 -0.86
C VAL A 914 -3.67 -4.83 -1.13
N PHE A 915 -2.48 -4.56 -0.60
CA PHE A 915 -1.41 -5.55 -0.51
C PHE A 915 -1.25 -5.97 0.96
N GLU A 916 -0.79 -7.21 1.19
CA GLU A 916 -0.67 -7.80 2.53
C GLU A 916 0.20 -6.98 3.50
N ASP A 917 1.13 -6.17 2.98
CA ASP A 917 1.97 -5.27 3.76
C ASP A 917 1.18 -4.19 4.54
N ASP A 918 0.01 -3.76 4.03
CA ASP A 918 -0.81 -2.75 4.68
C ASP A 918 -1.70 -3.36 5.80
N ARG A 919 -2.02 -4.66 5.75
CA ARG A 919 -2.72 -5.35 6.85
C ARG A 919 -1.80 -5.54 8.07
N TYR A 920 -0.52 -5.83 7.85
CA TYR A 920 0.47 -5.95 8.93
C TYR A 920 0.70 -4.61 9.65
N LYS A 921 0.83 -3.51 8.89
CA LYS A 921 0.93 -2.15 9.44
C LYS A 921 -0.36 -1.66 10.12
N SER A 922 -1.52 -2.21 9.73
CA SER A 922 -2.81 -1.91 10.35
C SER A 922 -2.94 -2.42 11.78
N GLN A 923 -2.40 -3.59 12.08
CA GLN A 923 -2.38 -4.13 13.44
C GLN A 923 -1.37 -3.40 14.35
N GLU A 924 -0.22 -2.96 13.84
CA GLU A 924 0.78 -2.21 14.62
C GLU A 924 0.35 -0.78 15.00
N SER A 925 -0.50 -0.15 14.18
CA SER A 925 -0.97 1.23 14.39
C SER A 925 -2.22 1.33 15.27
N GLY A 926 -2.88 0.21 15.54
CA GLY A 926 -4.08 0.13 16.39
C GLY A 926 -5.41 0.28 15.64
N CYS A 927 -5.43 0.16 14.31
CA CYS A 927 -6.66 0.12 13.51
C CYS A 927 -7.40 -1.22 13.72
N ASN A 928 -8.73 -1.20 13.69
CA ASN A 928 -9.58 -2.36 13.93
C ASN A 928 -9.92 -3.12 12.64
N ASP A 929 -10.06 -2.42 11.53
CA ASP A 929 -10.37 -3.01 10.24
C ASP A 929 -9.93 -2.09 9.08
N PHE A 930 -10.12 -2.57 7.86
CA PHE A 930 -9.77 -1.91 6.63
C PHE A 930 -10.93 -1.93 5.61
N LEU A 931 -11.03 -0.88 4.78
CA LEU A 931 -11.94 -0.73 3.64
C LEU A 931 -11.16 -0.30 2.38
N PRO A 932 -11.30 -1.01 1.24
CA PRO A 932 -10.65 -0.60 -0.01
C PRO A 932 -11.32 0.64 -0.63
N LYS A 933 -10.53 1.50 -1.29
CA LYS A 933 -11.05 2.55 -2.19
C LYS A 933 -11.26 1.97 -3.60
N PRO A 934 -12.39 2.25 -4.28
CA PRO A 934 -13.53 3.06 -3.82
C PRO A 934 -14.40 2.31 -2.80
N VAL A 935 -14.85 3.03 -1.76
CA VAL A 935 -15.66 2.46 -0.67
C VAL A 935 -17.02 2.01 -1.20
N GLN A 936 -17.35 0.73 -1.02
CA GLN A 936 -18.63 0.15 -1.41
C GLN A 936 -19.62 0.16 -0.24
N ALA A 937 -20.87 0.58 -0.50
CA ALA A 937 -21.90 0.73 0.54
C ALA A 937 -22.21 -0.58 1.28
N GLU A 938 -22.27 -1.72 0.57
CA GLU A 938 -22.54 -3.03 1.18
C GLU A 938 -21.46 -3.44 2.18
N GLU A 939 -20.19 -3.23 1.82
CA GLU A 939 -19.05 -3.57 2.68
C GLU A 939 -18.96 -2.64 3.89
N LEU A 940 -19.19 -1.34 3.67
CA LEU A 940 -19.25 -0.34 4.74
C LEU A 940 -20.36 -0.66 5.74
N PHE A 941 -21.59 -0.93 5.28
CA PHE A 941 -22.71 -1.26 6.16
C PHE A 941 -22.52 -2.59 6.88
N LYS A 942 -21.93 -3.60 6.24
CA LYS A 942 -21.59 -4.86 6.91
C LYS A 942 -20.61 -4.65 8.07
N LYS A 943 -19.56 -3.84 7.87
CA LYS A 943 -18.60 -3.51 8.94
C LYS A 943 -19.25 -2.69 10.05
N LEU A 944 -20.04 -1.67 9.72
CA LEU A 944 -20.77 -0.89 10.72
C LEU A 944 -21.73 -1.75 11.53
N GLN A 945 -22.42 -2.70 10.90
CA GLN A 945 -23.30 -3.64 11.59
C GLN A 945 -22.52 -4.48 12.61
N SER A 946 -21.36 -5.01 12.20
CA SER A 946 -20.51 -5.86 13.06
C SER A 946 -19.88 -5.09 14.22
N TYR A 947 -19.33 -3.91 13.97
CA TYR A 947 -18.58 -3.17 14.99
C TYR A 947 -19.47 -2.35 15.94
N LEU A 948 -20.60 -1.83 15.44
CA LEU A 948 -21.53 -1.03 16.24
C LEU A 948 -22.75 -1.84 16.73
N ASN A 949 -22.80 -3.14 16.43
CA ASN A 949 -23.91 -4.06 16.78
C ASN A 949 -25.28 -3.51 16.36
N LEU A 950 -25.38 -3.01 15.13
CA LEU A 950 -26.59 -2.36 14.62
C LEU A 950 -27.59 -3.37 14.07
N SER A 951 -28.87 -3.03 14.15
CA SER A 951 -29.95 -3.74 13.45
C SER A 951 -30.54 -2.81 12.41
N TRP A 952 -30.40 -3.15 11.13
CA TRP A 952 -30.87 -2.31 10.01
C TRP A 952 -32.40 -2.30 9.91
N ILE A 953 -32.94 -1.14 9.52
CA ILE A 953 -34.32 -0.92 9.12
C ILE A 953 -34.36 -1.02 7.61
N TYR A 954 -35.26 -1.86 7.12
CA TYR A 954 -35.42 -2.17 5.72
C TYR A 954 -36.73 -1.57 5.20
N GLU A 955 -36.70 -1.02 3.99
CA GLU A 955 -37.89 -0.49 3.31
C GLU A 955 -38.93 -1.61 3.10
N ARG A 956 -40.02 -1.59 3.88
CA ARG A 956 -41.16 -2.48 3.66
C ARG A 956 -42.02 -1.93 2.52
N ALA A 957 -42.27 -2.74 1.50
CA ALA A 957 -43.31 -2.48 0.52
C ALA A 957 -44.69 -2.32 1.23
N GLY A 958 -45.17 -1.06 1.21
CA GLY A 958 -46.44 -0.48 1.64
C GLY A 958 -47.49 -1.29 2.39
N ILE A 959 -47.93 -0.76 3.54
CA ILE A 959 -49.35 -0.54 3.91
C ILE A 959 -49.38 0.80 4.69
N GLY A 960 -50.27 1.71 4.28
CA GLY A 960 -50.42 3.05 4.83
C GLY A 960 -51.02 3.11 6.25
N GLU A 961 -50.87 4.29 6.84
CA GLU A 961 -51.36 4.72 8.15
C GLU A 961 -52.83 4.37 8.42
N LEU A 962 -53.10 3.82 9.61
CA LEU A 962 -54.25 4.17 10.46
C LEU A 962 -54.11 3.55 11.86
N ALA A 963 -54.49 4.35 12.85
CA ALA A 963 -54.83 4.01 14.24
C ALA A 963 -53.73 4.08 15.33
N VAL A 964 -53.64 5.28 15.91
CA VAL A 964 -53.46 5.49 17.35
C VAL A 964 -54.62 4.82 18.11
N ARG A 965 -54.34 3.91 19.05
CA ARG A 965 -54.87 3.85 20.45
C ARG A 965 -54.81 2.44 21.06
N SER A 966 -54.61 2.46 22.37
CA SER A 966 -54.88 1.46 23.42
C SER A 966 -53.93 0.26 23.59
N GLU A 967 -53.06 0.45 24.58
CA GLU A 967 -52.76 -0.40 25.74
C GLU A 967 -53.47 -1.76 25.91
N ASN A 968 -52.70 -2.69 26.47
CA ASN A 968 -53.01 -3.61 27.59
C ASN A 968 -53.20 -5.13 27.34
N TYR A 969 -52.33 -5.88 28.05
CA TYR A 969 -52.44 -7.22 28.64
C TYR A 969 -52.10 -8.52 27.86
N ASN A 970 -50.99 -9.11 28.33
CA ASN A 970 -50.81 -10.47 28.88
C ASN A 970 -51.05 -11.76 28.05
N SER A 971 -49.94 -12.52 27.99
CA SER A 971 -49.78 -13.91 28.43
C SER A 971 -50.14 -15.11 27.54
N SER A 972 -49.24 -16.11 27.63
CA SER A 972 -49.41 -17.56 27.47
C SER A 972 -49.39 -18.19 26.06
N SER A 973 -48.22 -18.77 25.75
CA SER A 973 -47.98 -20.15 25.31
C SER A 973 -49.12 -20.95 24.60
N LEU A 974 -48.87 -21.19 23.30
CA LEU A 974 -49.05 -22.41 22.46
C LEU A 974 -50.35 -23.23 22.60
N PRO A 975 -50.99 -23.57 21.45
CA PRO A 975 -50.66 -24.87 20.83
C PRO A 975 -50.61 -24.91 19.28
N SER A 976 -49.72 -25.79 18.81
CA SER A 976 -49.73 -26.64 17.60
C SER A 976 -50.75 -26.40 16.47
N HIS A 977 -50.20 -26.35 15.24
CA HIS A 977 -50.74 -26.66 13.90
C HIS A 977 -52.27 -26.77 13.70
N PRO A 978 -52.74 -26.16 12.60
CA PRO A 978 -53.42 -26.97 11.60
C PRO A 978 -52.91 -26.76 10.17
N SER A 979 -52.88 -27.88 9.47
CA SER A 979 -52.60 -28.08 8.05
C SER A 979 -53.57 -27.33 7.13
N SER A 980 -53.04 -26.91 5.98
CA SER A 980 -53.67 -26.92 4.64
C SER A 980 -55.14 -26.52 4.52
N LEU A 981 -55.42 -25.33 3.99
CA LEU A 981 -56.64 -25.04 3.22
C LEU A 981 -56.31 -24.13 2.02
N LEU A 982 -56.82 -24.58 0.88
CA LEU A 982 -56.77 -24.05 -0.47
C LEU A 982 -57.16 -22.55 -0.56
N TYR A 983 -56.43 -21.78 -1.38
CA TYR A 983 -56.95 -20.53 -1.95
C TYR A 983 -57.28 -20.76 -3.43
N GLU A 984 -58.57 -20.65 -3.74
CA GLU A 984 -59.16 -20.70 -5.07
C GLU A 984 -58.68 -19.55 -5.95
N SER A 985 -58.41 -19.83 -7.23
CA SER A 985 -58.15 -18.82 -8.25
C SER A 985 -59.44 -18.10 -8.64
N LYS A 986 -59.46 -16.77 -8.51
CA LYS A 986 -60.47 -15.94 -9.18
C LYS A 986 -60.08 -15.86 -10.66
N ALA A 987 -61.00 -16.24 -11.55
CA ALA A 987 -60.79 -16.19 -13.00
C ALA A 987 -60.50 -14.74 -13.47
N MET A 988 -59.46 -14.57 -14.28
CA MET A 988 -59.05 -13.29 -14.87
C MET A 988 -60.08 -12.87 -15.92
N ALA A 989 -60.82 -11.78 -15.69
CA ALA A 989 -61.75 -11.23 -16.66
C ALA A 989 -60.96 -10.54 -17.79
N ILE A 990 -61.25 -10.91 -19.05
CA ILE A 990 -60.55 -10.41 -20.23
C ILE A 990 -61.26 -9.16 -20.76
N PRO A 991 -60.55 -8.04 -20.97
CA PRO A 991 -61.16 -6.81 -21.48
C PRO A 991 -61.67 -6.88 -22.93
N PRO A 992 -62.52 -5.93 -23.36
CA PRO A 992 -63.01 -5.85 -24.75
C PRO A 992 -61.88 -5.74 -25.78
N ARG A 993 -62.05 -6.39 -26.94
CA ARG A 993 -61.04 -6.49 -28.01
C ARG A 993 -60.50 -5.14 -28.49
N GLU A 994 -61.35 -4.12 -28.58
CA GLU A 994 -60.96 -2.77 -29.01
C GLU A 994 -59.84 -2.18 -28.13
N VAL A 995 -59.88 -2.48 -26.83
CA VAL A 995 -58.88 -2.03 -25.87
C VAL A 995 -57.64 -2.92 -25.92
N LEU A 996 -57.81 -4.24 -26.12
CA LEU A 996 -56.68 -5.16 -26.30
C LEU A 996 -55.88 -4.90 -27.58
N VAL A 997 -56.53 -4.50 -28.68
CA VAL A 997 -55.85 -4.11 -29.93
C VAL A 997 -55.02 -2.85 -29.72
N ALA A 998 -55.60 -1.82 -29.10
CA ALA A 998 -54.88 -0.58 -28.81
C ALA A 998 -53.67 -0.82 -27.87
N LEU A 999 -53.81 -1.74 -26.91
CA LEU A 999 -52.74 -2.07 -25.97
C LEU A 999 -51.64 -2.94 -26.60
N HIS A 1000 -52.00 -3.82 -27.54
CA HIS A 1000 -51.05 -4.60 -28.33
C HIS A 1000 -50.27 -3.73 -29.32
N GLU A 1001 -50.94 -2.84 -30.07
CA GLU A 1001 -50.27 -1.90 -30.98
C GLU A 1001 -49.36 -0.91 -30.24
N ALA A 1002 -49.78 -0.45 -29.04
CA ALA A 1002 -48.95 0.41 -28.20
C ALA A 1002 -47.73 -0.33 -27.63
N ALA A 1003 -47.86 -1.62 -27.29
CA ALA A 1003 -46.76 -2.45 -26.82
C ALA A 1003 -45.76 -2.79 -27.94
N GLU A 1004 -46.24 -3.13 -29.15
CA GLU A 1004 -45.38 -3.40 -30.31
C GLU A 1004 -44.64 -2.16 -30.84
N SER A 1005 -45.22 -0.97 -30.67
CA SER A 1005 -44.61 0.30 -31.09
C SER A 1005 -43.67 0.91 -30.04
N GLY A 1006 -43.56 0.32 -28.84
CA GLY A 1006 -42.62 0.74 -27.78
C GLY A 1006 -42.92 2.10 -27.14
N PHE A 1007 -44.13 2.65 -27.32
CA PHE A 1007 -44.53 3.94 -26.76
C PHE A 1007 -45.12 3.81 -25.34
N VAL A 1008 -44.27 4.01 -24.32
CA VAL A 1008 -44.60 3.84 -22.89
C VAL A 1008 -45.85 4.62 -22.45
N GLU A 1009 -45.95 5.91 -22.79
CA GLU A 1009 -47.11 6.73 -22.42
C GLU A 1009 -48.43 6.25 -23.03
N ALA A 1010 -48.39 5.56 -24.17
CA ALA A 1010 -49.58 5.02 -24.82
C ALA A 1010 -50.08 3.76 -24.12
N VAL A 1011 -49.16 2.88 -23.66
CA VAL A 1011 -49.49 1.66 -22.90
C VAL A 1011 -50.03 2.00 -21.52
N GLU A 1012 -49.42 2.95 -20.81
CA GLU A 1012 -49.91 3.42 -19.50
C GLU A 1012 -51.30 4.05 -19.60
N ARG A 1013 -51.56 4.85 -20.65
CA ARG A 1013 -52.87 5.49 -20.87
C ARG A 1013 -53.95 4.46 -21.22
N ALA A 1014 -53.62 3.42 -21.98
CA ALA A 1014 -54.52 2.30 -22.26
C ALA A 1014 -54.79 1.45 -21.01
N ALA A 1015 -53.78 1.23 -20.16
CA ALA A 1015 -53.93 0.56 -18.88
C ALA A 1015 -54.77 1.36 -17.87
N LEU A 1016 -54.62 2.69 -17.81
CA LEU A 1016 -55.49 3.55 -17.00
C LEU A 1016 -56.93 3.55 -17.52
N HIS A 1017 -57.13 3.54 -18.84
CA HIS A 1017 -58.45 3.45 -19.46
C HIS A 1017 -59.17 2.13 -19.09
N LEU A 1018 -58.43 1.03 -18.98
CA LEU A 1018 -58.93 -0.27 -18.50
C LEU A 1018 -59.45 -0.23 -17.06
N GLN A 1019 -58.81 0.51 -16.16
CA GLN A 1019 -59.30 0.67 -14.79
C GLN A 1019 -60.63 1.44 -14.74
N THR A 1020 -60.91 2.30 -15.72
CA THR A 1020 -62.16 3.05 -15.80
C THR A 1020 -63.35 2.26 -16.38
N LEU A 1021 -63.10 1.13 -17.05
CA LEU A 1021 -64.12 0.30 -17.69
C LEU A 1021 -64.82 -0.69 -16.74
N GLY A 1022 -64.21 -1.03 -15.59
CA GLY A 1022 -64.83 -1.88 -14.58
C GLY A 1022 -63.82 -2.53 -13.62
N SER A 1023 -64.22 -2.71 -12.35
CA SER A 1023 -63.36 -3.33 -11.32
C SER A 1023 -63.09 -4.82 -11.55
N GLU A 1024 -63.80 -5.48 -12.47
CA GLU A 1024 -63.49 -6.86 -12.86
C GLU A 1024 -62.15 -7.01 -13.60
N TYR A 1025 -61.67 -5.96 -14.28
CA TYR A 1025 -60.41 -6.01 -15.04
C TYR A 1025 -59.16 -5.71 -14.21
N THR A 1026 -59.32 -5.38 -12.93
CA THR A 1026 -58.21 -4.95 -12.06
C THR A 1026 -57.06 -5.96 -11.99
N VAL A 1027 -57.35 -7.26 -11.98
CA VAL A 1027 -56.31 -8.30 -11.97
C VAL A 1027 -55.51 -8.32 -13.28
N PHE A 1028 -56.18 -8.13 -14.43
CA PHE A 1028 -55.54 -8.03 -15.74
C PHE A 1028 -54.72 -6.74 -15.83
N THR A 1029 -55.29 -5.61 -15.42
CA THR A 1029 -54.62 -4.31 -15.49
C THR A 1029 -53.43 -4.19 -14.54
N SER A 1030 -53.53 -4.72 -13.31
CA SER A 1030 -52.38 -4.78 -12.40
C SER A 1030 -51.24 -5.62 -12.97
N ARG A 1031 -51.57 -6.69 -13.71
CA ARG A 1031 -50.54 -7.50 -14.38
C ARG A 1031 -49.88 -6.76 -15.54
N ILE A 1032 -50.65 -6.04 -16.35
CA ILE A 1032 -50.12 -5.18 -17.42
C ILE A 1032 -49.26 -4.05 -16.85
N LEU A 1033 -49.72 -3.33 -15.82
CA LEU A 1033 -48.96 -2.25 -15.19
C LEU A 1033 -47.66 -2.74 -14.53
N GLN A 1034 -47.67 -3.93 -13.93
CA GLN A 1034 -46.45 -4.56 -13.40
C GLN A 1034 -45.44 -4.87 -14.50
N LEU A 1035 -45.91 -5.34 -15.68
CA LEU A 1035 -45.04 -5.58 -16.83
C LEU A 1035 -44.51 -4.27 -17.44
N VAL A 1036 -45.30 -3.19 -17.42
CA VAL A 1036 -44.87 -1.84 -17.83
C VAL A 1036 -43.80 -1.29 -16.89
N GLU A 1037 -43.95 -1.40 -15.57
CA GLU A 1037 -42.94 -0.98 -14.58
C GLU A 1037 -41.59 -1.70 -14.78
N ASN A 1038 -41.64 -2.95 -15.25
CA ASN A 1038 -40.45 -3.75 -15.54
C ASN A 1038 -39.92 -3.57 -16.97
N PHE A 1039 -40.55 -2.71 -17.80
CA PHE A 1039 -40.23 -2.50 -19.22
C PHE A 1039 -40.35 -3.76 -20.11
N ASP A 1040 -41.16 -4.75 -19.68
CA ASP A 1040 -41.34 -6.06 -20.35
C ASP A 1040 -42.46 -6.01 -21.41
N TYR A 1041 -42.31 -5.16 -22.44
CA TYR A 1041 -43.37 -4.91 -23.45
C TYR A 1041 -43.65 -6.10 -24.37
N GLU A 1042 -42.68 -6.98 -24.61
CA GLU A 1042 -42.88 -8.22 -25.36
C GLU A 1042 -43.78 -9.21 -24.60
N GLU A 1043 -43.62 -9.32 -23.28
CA GLU A 1043 -44.49 -10.15 -22.44
C GLU A 1043 -45.92 -9.61 -22.40
N ILE A 1044 -46.11 -8.29 -22.53
CA ILE A 1044 -47.44 -7.68 -22.70
C ILE A 1044 -48.07 -8.13 -24.02
N ALA A 1045 -47.32 -8.08 -25.13
CA ALA A 1045 -47.80 -8.53 -26.44
C ALA A 1045 -48.13 -10.04 -26.44
N ILE A 1046 -47.27 -10.87 -25.85
CA ILE A 1046 -47.45 -12.32 -25.72
C ILE A 1046 -48.67 -12.65 -24.83
N LEU A 1047 -48.89 -11.91 -23.74
CA LEU A 1047 -50.03 -12.09 -22.85
C LEU A 1047 -51.36 -11.76 -23.55
N ILE A 1048 -51.36 -10.81 -24.49
CA ILE A 1048 -52.56 -10.31 -25.19
C ILE A 1048 -52.85 -11.10 -26.48
N ALA A 1049 -51.82 -11.53 -27.21
CA ALA A 1049 -51.92 -12.19 -28.52
C ALA A 1049 -52.95 -13.35 -28.60
N PRO A 1050 -53.09 -14.24 -27.60
CA PRO A 1050 -54.08 -15.31 -27.63
C PRO A 1050 -55.55 -14.84 -27.65
N TYR A 1051 -55.81 -13.63 -27.16
CA TYR A 1051 -57.16 -13.06 -27.02
C TYR A 1051 -57.57 -12.19 -28.21
N LEU A 1052 -56.64 -11.88 -29.12
CA LEU A 1052 -56.91 -11.16 -30.37
C LEU A 1052 -57.35 -12.09 -31.52
N LEU A 1053 -57.11 -13.40 -31.38
CA LEU A 1053 -57.30 -14.44 -32.39
C LEU A 1053 -58.61 -15.26 -32.25
N LYS A 1054 -59.49 -14.95 -31.29
CA LYS A 1054 -60.79 -15.63 -31.14
C LYS A 1054 -61.95 -14.76 -31.63
N ASP A 1055 -62.70 -15.35 -32.57
CA ASP A 1055 -63.97 -14.92 -33.19
C ASP A 1055 -63.87 -14.00 -34.44
N ALA A 1056 -63.30 -14.58 -35.50
CA ALA A 1056 -63.87 -14.59 -36.85
C ALA A 1056 -63.55 -15.99 -37.45
N GLU A 1057 -64.40 -17.00 -37.23
CA GLU A 1057 -65.54 -17.35 -38.11
C GLU A 1057 -66.34 -16.20 -38.72
#